data_AF-A0A9W9XEP2-F1
#
_entry.id   AF-A0A9W9XEP2-F1
#
_cell.length_a   1.000
_cell.length_b   1.000
_cell.length_c   1.000
_cell.angle_alpha   90.00
_cell.angle_beta   90.00
_cell.angle_gamma   90.00
#
_symmetry.space_group_name_H-M   'P 1'
#
loop_
_entity.id
_entity.type
_entity.pdbx_description
1 polymer ?
#
loop_
_entity_poly.entity_id
_entity_poly.type
_entity_poly.pdbx_seq_one_letter_code
_entity_poly.pdbx_strand_id
1 'polypeptide(L)'
;MEDSPAQRPASQLIAGFTSPSAPASSRNLLQQSSLSMRPPLISHDIEKEELRVQVSTLTYELANLKQERELEAIRFEKESRSLQLKADSDFRKAQAAESASVRANTKTESLARELKETQEQLLSDKTASERRIRDLQVEKQNIQEELTDALAQVSDQDRQFKYQVSELESVRASLQKTIDELQRDLQEARASQQAIQEKLSQRETEVAELESQNIQLKAEGNDAETLTILKRELSDQVSHIRELETTTRDQAIELRRLRKVQKSVEVVEEQKRSLENQLQMMHGLEAELNTVQIQKQVLEDERASWASLIQSNDQTMEFDSPESIVRALVQERIEKATLVDRLGTVDAQFLEKDESITMLEKEKTQLRQEIEKLRLAGSITLGAAAPAAAEARIRSRLERQRALAVKEVEYLRAQLKTFDTEEETMNTGENNYDAQKSEQIAKLEQLVDEYRNELHKAHEELSQQEPPSQQSEEAQHRGTKRPLSPAESEADNERFAILNRKNRKLQESLAKSREATTLAKRELDAAKSQIKSLKSKTHTRILELRDNPTAETEKIKMTTLNTLRSENQALMAQLRGEHTGVKAVPVSTLDSLKLEMQELERIVAEKEKRMRRFKEIFTAKSAEFREAVASLLGYKLDFLPNGRVRVTSMFHLSAAYRHGDSEARSDARGPGSMGNGEENSIVFDGENGTMKISGGPNSLFALEIKPLIKFWVEERKDIPCFLAAMTLDFYDKTTRAARI
;
A
#
# COMPACT_ATOMS: atom_id res chain seq x y z
N MET A 1 9.82 33.44 47.01
CA MET A 1 9.57 34.40 48.11
C MET A 1 8.86 33.65 49.21
N GLU A 2 9.27 33.87 50.45
CA GLU A 2 8.77 33.12 51.60
C GLU A 2 7.29 33.39 51.89
N ASP A 3 6.55 32.37 52.34
CA ASP A 3 6.26 32.26 53.78
C ASP A 3 5.60 30.92 54.15
N SER A 4 5.87 30.45 55.37
CA SER A 4 5.15 29.36 56.04
C SER A 4 4.34 29.95 57.20
N PRO A 5 3.31 29.25 57.70
CA PRO A 5 3.56 28.54 58.97
C PRO A 5 2.85 27.17 59.07
N ALA A 6 3.20 26.42 60.12
CA ALA A 6 2.87 25.01 60.29
C ALA A 6 1.86 24.72 61.42
N GLN A 7 1.00 23.73 61.16
CA GLN A 7 0.56 22.62 62.03
C GLN A 7 0.15 22.78 63.53
N ARG A 8 -0.94 22.05 63.82
CA ARG A 8 -1.44 21.47 65.10
C ARG A 8 -2.35 22.33 65.98
N PRO A 9 -3.42 21.69 66.49
CA PRO A 9 -3.37 21.24 67.88
C PRO A 9 -3.65 19.75 68.10
N ALA A 10 -3.03 19.20 69.14
CA ALA A 10 -3.55 18.11 69.99
C ALA A 10 -3.72 18.74 71.40
N SER A 11 -4.54 18.28 72.35
CA SER A 11 -4.92 16.91 72.70
C SER A 11 -6.13 16.96 73.64
N GLN A 12 -7.02 15.95 73.65
CA GLN A 12 -7.85 15.63 74.82
C GLN A 12 -8.01 14.10 74.96
N LEU A 13 -7.64 13.58 76.14
CA LEU A 13 -7.73 12.18 76.57
C LEU A 13 -8.80 12.14 77.69
N ILE A 14 -9.86 11.32 77.58
CA ILE A 14 -10.05 9.97 78.14
C ILE A 14 -10.81 9.91 79.50
N ALA A 15 -11.83 9.04 79.49
CA ALA A 15 -12.48 8.30 80.59
C ALA A 15 -13.27 9.01 81.71
N GLY A 16 -14.31 8.31 82.22
CA GLY A 16 -14.98 8.63 83.48
C GLY A 16 -16.40 8.11 83.64
N PHE A 17 -16.62 6.79 83.75
CA PHE A 17 -17.87 6.23 84.30
C PHE A 17 -17.93 6.50 85.82
N THR A 18 -19.07 6.94 86.37
CA THR A 18 -19.63 6.50 87.69
C THR A 18 -21.00 7.11 87.96
N SER A 19 -21.82 6.40 88.75
CA SER A 19 -23.24 6.66 89.01
C SER A 19 -23.52 7.78 90.03
N PRO A 20 -24.71 8.41 90.01
CA PRO A 20 -25.30 9.06 91.18
C PRO A 20 -26.07 8.05 92.06
N SER A 21 -26.32 8.42 93.33
CA SER A 21 -26.82 7.54 94.40
C SER A 21 -28.20 7.95 94.94
N ALA A 22 -28.93 6.95 95.46
CA ALA A 22 -30.03 7.02 96.44
C ALA A 22 -31.39 7.61 96.03
N PRO A 23 -32.50 7.29 96.75
CA PRO A 23 -32.62 6.37 97.89
C PRO A 23 -33.52 5.13 97.63
N ALA A 24 -33.53 4.20 98.60
CA ALA A 24 -34.17 2.89 98.52
C ALA A 24 -35.58 2.81 99.16
N SER A 25 -36.24 1.66 98.97
CA SER A 25 -37.63 1.37 99.35
C SER A 25 -37.96 1.44 100.84
N SER A 26 -39.21 1.84 101.11
CA SER A 26 -39.93 1.64 102.37
C SER A 26 -40.28 0.16 102.62
N ARG A 27 -40.26 -0.29 103.88
CA ARG A 27 -40.85 -1.57 104.33
C ARG A 27 -41.56 -1.43 105.68
N ASN A 28 -42.89 -1.41 105.64
CA ASN A 28 -43.80 -2.31 106.37
C ASN A 28 -43.38 -2.84 107.76
N LEU A 29 -44.12 -2.53 108.84
CA LEU A 29 -45.23 -3.36 109.40
C LEU A 29 -45.67 -2.97 110.84
N LEU A 30 -46.88 -3.45 111.20
CA LEU A 30 -47.43 -3.69 112.55
C LEU A 30 -47.86 -2.48 113.42
N GLN A 31 -49.17 -2.26 113.47
CA GLN A 31 -49.86 -1.88 114.71
C GLN A 31 -51.18 -2.64 114.83
N GLN A 32 -51.44 -3.22 116.00
CA GLN A 32 -52.53 -4.17 116.25
C GLN A 32 -53.83 -3.48 116.71
N SER A 33 -54.96 -4.08 116.36
CA SER A 33 -56.29 -3.73 116.88
C SER A 33 -56.63 -4.49 118.16
N SER A 34 -57.27 -3.83 119.13
CA SER A 34 -58.12 -4.53 120.12
C SER A 34 -59.29 -3.64 120.54
N LEU A 35 -60.50 -4.21 120.52
CA LEU A 35 -61.75 -3.59 120.98
C LEU A 35 -61.94 -3.86 122.48
N SER A 36 -62.73 -3.01 123.17
CA SER A 36 -63.50 -3.49 124.32
C SER A 36 -64.82 -2.71 124.53
N MET A 37 -65.91 -3.39 124.17
CA MET A 37 -67.18 -3.52 124.90
C MET A 37 -67.90 -2.28 125.48
N ARG A 38 -69.15 -2.12 125.03
CA ARG A 38 -70.27 -1.62 125.84
C ARG A 38 -71.39 -2.68 125.85
N PRO A 39 -71.97 -3.00 127.02
CA PRO A 39 -73.25 -3.72 127.08
C PRO A 39 -74.24 -3.09 128.11
N PRO A 40 -75.51 -3.55 128.20
CA PRO A 40 -76.39 -4.09 127.14
C PRO A 40 -77.84 -3.53 127.21
N LEU A 41 -78.78 -4.27 126.60
CA LEU A 41 -80.27 -4.24 126.69
C LEU A 41 -80.98 -3.29 125.68
N ILE A 42 -82.09 -3.66 125.00
CA ILE A 42 -82.81 -4.96 124.92
C ILE A 42 -83.63 -5.14 123.61
N SER A 43 -83.89 -6.40 123.23
CA SER A 43 -84.80 -6.94 122.18
C SER A 43 -85.50 -6.02 121.15
N HIS A 44 -85.02 -6.04 119.90
CA HIS A 44 -85.80 -6.26 118.65
C HIS A 44 -84.96 -6.05 117.36
N ASP A 45 -83.65 -5.81 117.46
CA ASP A 45 -82.84 -5.28 116.36
C ASP A 45 -81.87 -6.27 115.66
N ILE A 46 -81.93 -7.60 115.89
CA ILE A 46 -80.94 -8.55 115.32
C ILE A 46 -80.83 -8.43 113.78
N GLU A 47 -81.95 -8.47 113.05
CA GLU A 47 -81.96 -8.29 111.59
C GLU A 47 -81.47 -6.89 111.15
N LYS A 48 -81.72 -5.86 111.97
CA LYS A 48 -81.25 -4.48 111.69
C LYS A 48 -79.79 -4.27 112.04
N GLU A 49 -79.24 -5.00 113.00
CA GLU A 49 -77.83 -5.01 113.33
C GLU A 49 -77.05 -5.81 112.30
N GLU A 50 -77.56 -6.96 111.85
CA GLU A 50 -77.00 -7.69 110.70
C GLU A 50 -77.02 -6.82 109.42
N LEU A 51 -78.14 -6.15 109.11
CA LEU A 51 -78.19 -5.19 108.00
C LEU A 51 -77.29 -3.97 108.20
N ARG A 52 -77.11 -3.46 109.43
CA ARG A 52 -76.14 -2.37 109.71
C ARG A 52 -74.70 -2.85 109.57
N VAL A 53 -74.38 -4.07 109.98
CA VAL A 53 -73.06 -4.68 109.78
C VAL A 53 -72.82 -4.86 108.28
N GLN A 54 -73.77 -5.45 107.53
CA GLN A 54 -73.68 -5.58 106.07
C GLN A 54 -73.56 -4.23 105.36
N VAL A 55 -74.30 -3.19 105.79
CA VAL A 55 -74.14 -1.83 105.26
C VAL A 55 -72.78 -1.24 105.66
N SER A 56 -72.26 -1.52 106.85
CA SER A 56 -70.92 -1.07 107.26
C SER A 56 -69.79 -1.75 106.50
N THR A 57 -69.91 -3.05 106.20
CA THR A 57 -68.95 -3.78 105.38
C THR A 57 -69.04 -3.35 103.92
N LEU A 58 -70.26 -3.23 103.35
CA LEU A 58 -70.46 -2.72 101.99
C LEU A 58 -70.01 -1.26 101.83
N THR A 59 -70.13 -0.41 102.87
CA THR A 59 -69.59 0.96 102.83
C THR A 59 -68.07 1.00 102.97
N TYR A 60 -67.47 0.07 103.73
CA TYR A 60 -66.01 -0.11 103.78
C TYR A 60 -65.47 -0.67 102.46
N GLU A 61 -66.12 -1.66 101.86
CA GLU A 61 -65.79 -2.22 100.54
C GLU A 61 -65.95 -1.15 99.45
N LEU A 62 -67.03 -0.36 99.46
CA LEU A 62 -67.17 0.78 98.56
C LEU A 62 -66.12 1.88 98.80
N ALA A 63 -65.69 2.10 100.04
CA ALA A 63 -64.62 3.04 100.34
C ALA A 63 -63.26 2.52 99.85
N ASN A 64 -62.97 1.22 100.04
CA ASN A 64 -61.76 0.58 99.56
C ASN A 64 -61.72 0.54 98.03
N LEU A 65 -62.82 0.15 97.35
CA LEU A 65 -62.93 0.18 95.89
C LEU A 65 -62.80 1.62 95.33
N LYS A 66 -63.26 2.65 96.05
CA LYS A 66 -63.01 4.05 95.69
C LYS A 66 -61.53 4.42 95.82
N GLN A 67 -60.89 4.06 96.93
CA GLN A 67 -59.46 4.29 97.15
C GLN A 67 -58.59 3.53 96.14
N GLU A 68 -58.93 2.28 95.81
CA GLU A 68 -58.28 1.49 94.77
C GLU A 68 -58.43 2.16 93.41
N ARG A 69 -59.64 2.59 93.04
CA ARG A 69 -59.90 3.33 91.80
C ARG A 69 -59.19 4.70 91.75
N GLU A 70 -59.04 5.39 92.87
CA GLU A 70 -58.26 6.64 92.98
C GLU A 70 -56.76 6.38 92.83
N LEU A 71 -56.24 5.31 93.45
CA LEU A 71 -54.85 4.88 93.31
C LEU A 71 -54.55 4.40 91.88
N GLU A 72 -55.48 3.70 91.24
CA GLU A 72 -55.41 3.33 89.82
C GLU A 72 -55.44 4.56 88.93
N ALA A 73 -56.34 5.53 89.16
CA ALA A 73 -56.35 6.79 88.43
C ALA A 73 -55.02 7.55 88.55
N ILE A 74 -54.42 7.60 89.75
CA ILE A 74 -53.10 8.20 89.98
C ILE A 74 -51.98 7.39 89.30
N ARG A 75 -52.08 6.05 89.23
CA ARG A 75 -51.13 5.20 88.48
C ARG A 75 -51.24 5.47 86.98
N PHE A 76 -52.44 5.45 86.40
CA PHE A 76 -52.69 5.79 85.00
C PHE A 76 -52.25 7.22 84.66
N GLU A 77 -52.45 8.20 85.55
CA GLU A 77 -51.98 9.57 85.35
C GLU A 77 -50.44 9.65 85.36
N LYS A 78 -49.77 8.94 86.28
CA LYS A 78 -48.30 8.83 86.33
C LYS A 78 -47.74 8.10 85.11
N GLU A 79 -48.36 7.01 84.70
CA GLU A 79 -47.99 6.24 83.51
C GLU A 79 -48.16 7.11 82.25
N SER A 80 -49.31 7.76 82.09
CA SER A 80 -49.58 8.72 81.01
C SER A 80 -48.54 9.85 80.95
N ARG A 81 -48.27 10.52 82.08
CA ARG A 81 -47.18 11.52 82.17
C ARG A 81 -45.81 10.93 81.83
N SER A 82 -45.52 9.69 82.25
CA SER A 82 -44.24 9.03 81.94
C SER A 82 -44.11 8.66 80.45
N LEU A 83 -45.22 8.30 79.80
CA LEU A 83 -45.28 8.03 78.36
C LEU A 83 -45.17 9.33 77.57
N GLN A 84 -45.83 10.41 78.01
CA GLN A 84 -45.70 11.74 77.42
C GLN A 84 -44.25 12.26 77.52
N LEU A 85 -43.61 12.18 78.69
CA LEU A 85 -42.21 12.57 78.86
C LEU A 85 -41.24 11.73 78.02
N LYS A 86 -41.52 10.43 77.85
CA LYS A 86 -40.75 9.57 76.92
C LYS A 86 -40.93 10.04 75.47
N ALA A 87 -42.17 10.22 75.02
CA ALA A 87 -42.50 10.70 73.69
C ALA A 87 -41.87 12.08 73.39
N ASP A 88 -41.94 13.03 74.32
CA ASP A 88 -41.26 14.33 74.20
C ASP A 88 -39.74 14.18 74.12
N SER A 89 -39.15 13.26 74.89
CA SER A 89 -37.71 12.99 74.85
C SER A 89 -37.27 12.36 73.53
N ASP A 90 -38.08 11.46 72.96
CA ASP A 90 -37.80 10.76 71.72
C ASP A 90 -38.07 11.66 70.51
N PHE A 91 -39.09 12.53 70.55
CA PHE A 91 -39.30 13.60 69.59
C PHE A 91 -38.12 14.57 69.55
N ARG A 92 -37.58 15.00 70.70
CA ARG A 92 -36.38 15.85 70.76
C ARG A 92 -35.14 15.14 70.22
N LYS A 93 -34.96 13.84 70.48
CA LYS A 93 -33.87 13.04 69.87
C LYS A 93 -34.03 12.95 68.35
N ALA A 94 -35.24 12.71 67.86
CA ALA A 94 -35.55 12.66 66.43
C ALA A 94 -35.26 13.99 65.75
N GLN A 95 -35.74 15.10 66.31
CA GLN A 95 -35.46 16.46 65.79
C GLN A 95 -33.96 16.79 65.83
N ALA A 96 -33.24 16.38 66.87
CA ALA A 96 -31.79 16.55 66.94
C ALA A 96 -31.07 15.74 65.84
N ALA A 97 -31.46 14.47 65.64
CA ALA A 97 -30.93 13.59 64.59
C ALA A 97 -31.25 14.11 63.18
N GLU A 98 -32.47 14.60 62.95
CA GLU A 98 -32.88 15.24 61.70
C GLU A 98 -32.05 16.50 61.43
N SER A 99 -31.90 17.39 62.41
CA SER A 99 -31.04 18.58 62.26
C SER A 99 -29.57 18.25 62.02
N ALA A 100 -29.08 17.11 62.52
CA ALA A 100 -27.73 16.62 62.27
C ALA A 100 -27.63 16.03 60.86
N SER A 101 -28.63 15.27 60.41
CA SER A 101 -28.73 14.74 59.05
C SER A 101 -28.81 15.86 58.01
N VAL A 102 -29.63 16.90 58.23
CA VAL A 102 -29.70 18.06 57.33
C VAL A 102 -28.35 18.78 57.25
N ARG A 103 -27.66 18.97 58.38
CA ARG A 103 -26.32 19.58 58.41
C ARG A 103 -25.21 18.69 57.83
N ALA A 104 -25.40 17.37 57.82
CA ALA A 104 -24.52 16.44 57.11
C ALA A 104 -24.77 16.53 55.60
N ASN A 105 -26.04 16.47 55.19
CA ASN A 105 -26.47 16.55 53.80
C ASN A 105 -26.02 17.86 53.14
N THR A 106 -26.20 19.01 53.77
CA THR A 106 -25.75 20.30 53.21
C THR A 106 -24.23 20.40 53.07
N LYS A 107 -23.46 19.76 53.97
CA LYS A 107 -21.99 19.65 53.83
C LYS A 107 -21.58 18.69 52.73
N THR A 108 -22.27 17.55 52.57
CA THR A 108 -22.00 16.65 51.44
C THR A 108 -22.39 17.28 50.12
N GLU A 109 -23.45 18.10 50.08
CA GLU A 109 -23.82 18.88 48.91
C GLU A 109 -22.82 20.00 48.59
N SER A 110 -22.29 20.72 49.59
CA SER A 110 -21.28 21.76 49.34
C SER A 110 -19.98 21.14 48.83
N LEU A 111 -19.50 20.07 49.48
CA LEU A 111 -18.33 19.32 49.01
C LEU A 111 -18.56 18.70 47.61
N ALA A 112 -19.76 18.23 47.30
CA ALA A 112 -20.09 17.73 45.96
C ALA A 112 -20.16 18.84 44.90
N ARG A 113 -20.47 20.09 45.28
CA ARG A 113 -20.38 21.26 44.38
C ARG A 113 -18.93 21.68 44.18
N GLU A 114 -18.15 21.82 45.26
CA GLU A 114 -16.71 22.13 45.19
C GLU A 114 -15.93 21.08 44.36
N LEU A 115 -16.26 19.79 44.50
CA LEU A 115 -15.68 18.73 43.67
C LEU A 115 -16.09 18.81 42.19
N LYS A 116 -17.30 19.30 41.88
CA LYS A 116 -17.72 19.54 40.49
C LYS A 116 -17.06 20.78 39.91
N GLU A 117 -17.03 21.88 40.63
CA GLU A 117 -16.39 23.13 40.21
C GLU A 117 -14.89 22.94 39.95
N THR A 118 -14.19 22.21 40.83
CA THR A 118 -12.77 21.85 40.62
C THR A 118 -12.57 20.88 39.45
N GLN A 119 -13.47 19.93 39.21
CA GLN A 119 -13.43 19.08 38.02
C GLN A 119 -13.67 19.87 36.73
N GLU A 120 -14.63 20.81 36.73
CA GLU A 120 -14.93 21.69 35.60
C GLU A 120 -13.76 22.63 35.31
N GLN A 121 -13.11 23.20 36.33
CA GLN A 121 -11.89 24.01 36.20
C GLN A 121 -10.72 23.19 35.63
N LEU A 122 -10.46 21.98 36.15
CA LEU A 122 -9.41 21.11 35.62
C LEU A 122 -9.70 20.69 34.16
N LEU A 123 -10.96 20.52 33.78
CA LEU A 123 -11.35 20.27 32.39
C LEU A 123 -11.19 21.52 31.51
N SER A 124 -11.54 22.72 31.97
CA SER A 124 -11.32 23.96 31.22
C SER A 124 -9.83 24.21 31.01
N ASP A 125 -9.02 24.07 32.05
CA ASP A 125 -7.57 24.30 32.01
C ASP A 125 -6.87 23.25 31.12
N LYS A 126 -7.32 22.00 31.18
CA LYS A 126 -6.86 20.95 30.26
C LYS A 126 -7.21 21.30 28.81
N THR A 127 -8.46 21.68 28.51
CA THR A 127 -8.83 22.03 27.12
C THR A 127 -8.16 23.31 26.62
N ALA A 128 -7.89 24.28 27.50
CA ALA A 128 -7.11 25.48 27.18
C ALA A 128 -5.65 25.14 26.90
N SER A 129 -5.04 24.26 27.70
CA SER A 129 -3.68 23.75 27.49
C SER A 129 -3.57 22.94 26.20
N GLU A 130 -4.54 22.06 25.90
CA GLU A 130 -4.61 21.30 24.66
C GLU A 130 -4.80 22.18 23.43
N ARG A 131 -5.56 23.29 23.53
CA ARG A 131 -5.63 24.32 22.48
C ARG A 131 -4.26 24.96 22.29
N ARG A 132 -3.63 25.46 23.37
CA ARG A 132 -2.30 26.09 23.31
C ARG A 132 -1.24 25.16 22.71
N ILE A 133 -1.28 23.86 23.02
CA ILE A 133 -0.39 22.86 22.42
C ILE A 133 -0.64 22.71 20.92
N ARG A 134 -1.91 22.67 20.49
CA ARG A 134 -2.27 22.63 19.06
C ARG A 134 -1.87 23.90 18.33
N ASP A 135 -2.12 25.07 18.92
CA ASP A 135 -1.74 26.36 18.35
C ASP A 135 -0.22 26.44 18.17
N LEU A 136 0.57 26.07 19.19
CA LEU A 136 2.04 25.99 19.11
C LEU A 136 2.54 24.92 18.12
N GLN A 137 1.80 23.84 17.90
CA GLN A 137 2.13 22.84 16.87
C GLN A 137 1.90 23.39 15.47
N VAL A 138 0.82 24.15 15.25
CA VAL A 138 0.54 24.84 13.98
C VAL A 138 1.57 25.95 13.74
N GLU A 139 1.86 26.80 14.74
CA GLU A 139 2.92 27.82 14.64
C GLU A 139 4.28 27.19 14.28
N LYS A 140 4.62 26.05 14.91
CA LYS A 140 5.84 25.31 14.56
C LYS A 140 5.81 24.78 13.14
N GLN A 141 4.68 24.22 12.67
CA GLN A 141 4.54 23.73 11.29
C GLN A 141 4.70 24.88 10.29
N ASN A 142 4.00 26.00 10.50
CA ASN A 142 4.12 27.20 9.67
C ASN A 142 5.57 27.72 9.61
N ILE A 143 6.28 27.81 10.74
CA ILE A 143 7.70 28.23 10.77
C ILE A 143 8.60 27.21 10.06
N GLN A 144 8.27 25.91 10.10
CA GLN A 144 9.00 24.89 9.34
C GLN A 144 8.74 25.00 7.83
N GLU A 145 7.51 25.31 7.41
CA GLU A 145 7.13 25.56 6.02
C GLU A 145 7.81 26.84 5.48
N GLU A 146 7.72 27.96 6.21
CA GLU A 146 8.43 29.22 5.92
C GLU A 146 9.95 29.01 5.80
N LEU A 147 10.54 28.17 6.67
CA LEU A 147 11.96 27.83 6.59
C LEU A 147 12.27 26.99 5.34
N THR A 148 11.42 26.03 4.97
CA THR A 148 11.63 25.26 3.73
C THR A 148 11.47 26.11 2.48
N ASP A 149 10.52 27.04 2.46
CA ASP A 149 10.31 27.97 1.35
C ASP A 149 11.49 28.96 1.23
N ALA A 150 11.98 29.50 2.36
CA ALA A 150 13.16 30.34 2.37
C ALA A 150 14.42 29.58 1.89
N LEU A 151 14.60 28.31 2.30
CA LEU A 151 15.69 27.46 1.82
C LEU A 151 15.57 27.14 0.31
N ALA A 152 14.35 26.93 -0.19
CA ALA A 152 14.10 26.74 -1.62
C ALA A 152 14.43 28.01 -2.41
N GLN A 153 13.97 29.19 -1.96
CA GLN A 153 14.28 30.48 -2.57
C GLN A 153 15.79 30.76 -2.58
N VAL A 154 16.49 30.49 -1.48
CA VAL A 154 17.97 30.62 -1.42
C VAL A 154 18.64 29.64 -2.38
N SER A 155 18.21 28.37 -2.44
CA SER A 155 18.71 27.38 -3.41
C SER A 155 18.53 27.82 -4.86
N ASP A 156 17.39 28.41 -5.20
CA ASP A 156 17.10 28.88 -6.56
C ASP A 156 17.85 30.16 -6.91
N GLN A 157 18.04 31.08 -5.96
CA GLN A 157 18.98 32.21 -6.12
C GLN A 157 20.42 31.72 -6.31
N ASP A 158 20.86 30.73 -5.53
CA ASP A 158 22.17 30.09 -5.66
C ASP A 158 22.39 29.47 -7.05
N ARG A 159 21.35 28.83 -7.61
CA ARG A 159 21.36 28.31 -8.98
C ARG A 159 21.45 29.44 -9.99
N GLN A 160 20.63 30.49 -9.86
CA GLN A 160 20.67 31.66 -10.75
C GLN A 160 22.04 32.34 -10.73
N PHE A 161 22.64 32.56 -9.57
CA PHE A 161 24.00 33.11 -9.45
C PHE A 161 25.06 32.18 -10.04
N LYS A 162 24.95 30.85 -9.85
CA LYS A 162 25.87 29.88 -10.51
C LYS A 162 25.75 29.93 -12.03
N TYR A 163 24.53 30.04 -12.58
CA TYR A 163 24.33 30.23 -14.01
C TYR A 163 24.94 31.54 -14.51
N GLN A 164 24.65 32.67 -13.86
CA GLN A 164 25.22 33.98 -14.20
C GLN A 164 26.76 33.99 -14.12
N VAL A 165 27.35 33.36 -13.11
CA VAL A 165 28.80 33.20 -13.00
C VAL A 165 29.34 32.35 -14.16
N SER A 166 28.72 31.22 -14.48
CA SER A 166 29.16 30.38 -15.61
C SER A 166 29.03 31.08 -16.98
N GLU A 167 28.00 31.92 -17.16
CA GLU A 167 27.80 32.74 -18.34
C GLU A 167 28.90 33.81 -18.43
N LEU A 168 29.14 34.57 -17.36
CA LEU A 168 30.21 35.56 -17.28
C LEU A 168 31.61 34.95 -17.44
N GLU A 169 31.86 33.74 -16.93
CA GLU A 169 33.09 32.98 -17.15
C GLU A 169 33.24 32.57 -18.62
N SER A 170 32.16 32.13 -19.28
CA SER A 170 32.17 31.80 -20.70
C SER A 170 32.43 33.03 -21.59
N VAL A 171 31.79 34.17 -21.27
CA VAL A 171 32.00 35.45 -21.95
C VAL A 171 33.43 35.91 -21.72
N ARG A 172 33.94 35.91 -20.48
CA ARG A 172 35.34 36.22 -20.18
C ARG A 172 36.30 35.31 -20.95
N ALA A 173 36.05 34.01 -21.03
CA ALA A 173 36.88 33.08 -21.77
C ALA A 173 36.87 33.34 -23.28
N SER A 174 35.73 33.73 -23.86
CA SER A 174 35.66 34.18 -25.27
C SER A 174 36.41 35.49 -25.50
N LEU A 175 36.24 36.49 -24.61
CA LEU A 175 36.95 37.77 -24.71
C LEU A 175 38.47 37.57 -24.58
N GLN A 176 38.91 36.73 -23.65
CA GLN A 176 40.31 36.34 -23.49
C GLN A 176 40.87 35.73 -24.79
N LYS A 177 40.14 34.80 -25.43
CA LYS A 177 40.53 34.25 -26.74
C LYS A 177 40.62 35.32 -27.82
N THR A 178 39.63 36.21 -27.94
CA THR A 178 39.69 37.30 -28.93
C THR A 178 40.83 38.28 -28.68
N ILE A 179 41.22 38.51 -27.41
CA ILE A 179 42.39 39.31 -27.06
C ILE A 179 43.67 38.57 -27.47
N ASP A 180 43.78 37.27 -27.21
CA ASP A 180 44.94 36.47 -27.61
C ASP A 180 45.05 36.36 -29.15
N GLU A 181 43.94 36.27 -29.87
CA GLU A 181 43.86 36.31 -31.34
C GLU A 181 44.32 37.68 -31.87
N LEU A 182 43.73 38.78 -31.40
CA LEU A 182 44.15 40.14 -31.77
C LEU A 182 45.61 40.43 -31.41
N GLN A 183 46.15 39.84 -30.33
CA GLN A 183 47.58 39.94 -30.00
C GLN A 183 48.47 39.18 -30.99
N ARG A 184 48.04 38.02 -31.51
CA ARG A 184 48.74 37.30 -32.59
C ARG A 184 48.67 38.09 -33.89
N ASP A 185 47.48 38.54 -34.30
CA ASP A 185 47.29 39.34 -35.51
C ASP A 185 48.14 40.61 -35.49
N LEU A 186 48.25 41.28 -34.33
CA LEU A 186 49.09 42.46 -34.16
C LEU A 186 50.59 42.13 -34.21
N GLN A 187 51.02 40.97 -33.69
CA GLN A 187 52.40 40.48 -33.83
C GLN A 187 52.73 40.12 -35.28
N GLU A 188 51.84 39.42 -35.99
CA GLU A 188 51.98 39.10 -37.41
C GLU A 188 51.98 40.36 -38.28
N ALA A 189 51.08 41.31 -38.02
CA ALA A 189 51.07 42.61 -38.67
C ALA A 189 52.39 43.37 -38.45
N ARG A 190 52.90 43.43 -37.21
CA ARG A 190 54.22 44.04 -36.92
C ARG A 190 55.37 43.34 -37.63
N ALA A 191 55.39 42.00 -37.66
CA ALA A 191 56.41 41.24 -38.38
C ALA A 191 56.33 41.50 -39.90
N SER A 192 55.12 41.57 -40.46
CA SER A 192 54.91 41.92 -41.87
C SER A 192 55.34 43.36 -42.17
N GLN A 193 55.06 44.31 -41.28
CA GLN A 193 55.47 45.71 -41.40
C GLN A 193 57.00 45.83 -41.35
N GLN A 194 57.67 45.12 -40.44
CA GLN A 194 59.14 45.06 -40.38
C GLN A 194 59.72 44.48 -41.67
N ALA A 195 59.20 43.35 -42.15
CA ALA A 195 59.64 42.75 -43.41
C ALA A 195 59.36 43.63 -44.65
N ILE A 196 58.27 44.42 -44.64
CA ILE A 196 57.98 45.42 -45.68
C ILE A 196 58.95 46.61 -45.56
N GLN A 197 59.28 47.06 -44.35
CA GLN A 197 60.18 48.18 -44.12
C GLN A 197 61.65 47.83 -44.44
N GLU A 198 62.07 46.58 -44.22
CA GLU A 198 63.35 46.03 -44.69
C GLU A 198 63.39 45.94 -46.22
N LYS A 199 62.30 45.51 -46.86
CA LYS A 199 62.20 45.53 -48.33
C LYS A 199 62.14 46.96 -48.88
N LEU A 200 61.49 47.88 -48.18
CA LEU A 200 61.42 49.29 -48.55
C LEU A 200 62.82 49.90 -48.50
N SER A 201 63.59 49.71 -47.43
CA SER A 201 64.95 50.24 -47.33
C SER A 201 65.89 49.61 -48.37
N GLN A 202 65.75 48.32 -48.68
CA GLN A 202 66.43 47.68 -49.82
C GLN A 202 66.06 48.35 -51.15
N ARG A 203 64.77 48.59 -51.41
CA ARG A 203 64.32 49.30 -52.62
C ARG A 203 64.72 50.78 -52.64
N GLU A 204 64.79 51.46 -51.51
CA GLU A 204 65.30 52.83 -51.40
C GLU A 204 66.80 52.88 -51.71
N THR A 205 67.59 51.88 -51.28
CA THR A 205 69.00 51.77 -51.70
C THR A 205 69.14 51.47 -53.19
N GLU A 206 68.35 50.54 -53.74
CA GLU A 206 68.32 50.27 -55.19
C GLU A 206 67.87 51.51 -55.99
N VAL A 207 66.88 52.26 -55.50
CA VAL A 207 66.41 53.50 -56.13
C VAL A 207 67.46 54.59 -56.02
N ALA A 208 68.18 54.75 -54.91
CA ALA A 208 69.29 55.71 -54.82
C ALA A 208 70.44 55.36 -55.80
N GLU A 209 70.74 54.07 -55.95
CA GLU A 209 71.69 53.59 -56.97
C GLU A 209 71.18 53.89 -58.39
N LEU A 210 69.94 53.53 -58.71
CA LEU A 210 69.30 53.79 -59.99
C LEU A 210 69.10 55.28 -60.27
N GLU A 211 68.85 56.13 -59.27
CA GLU A 211 68.78 57.58 -59.39
C GLU A 211 70.15 58.19 -59.64
N SER A 212 71.22 57.66 -59.02
CA SER A 212 72.58 58.07 -59.36
C SER A 212 72.92 57.74 -60.83
N GLN A 213 72.46 56.59 -61.33
CA GLN A 213 72.55 56.20 -62.74
C GLN A 213 71.60 57.03 -63.63
N ASN A 214 70.41 57.39 -63.14
CA ASN A 214 69.44 58.18 -63.88
C ASN A 214 69.85 59.66 -63.96
N ILE A 215 70.58 60.18 -62.98
CA ILE A 215 71.21 61.51 -63.03
C ILE A 215 72.37 61.51 -64.04
N GLN A 216 73.13 60.42 -64.15
CA GLN A 216 74.10 60.23 -65.24
C GLN A 216 73.39 60.21 -66.61
N LEU A 217 72.35 59.38 -66.78
CA LEU A 217 71.59 59.28 -68.03
C LEU A 217 70.77 60.55 -68.37
N LYS A 218 70.30 61.32 -67.39
CA LYS A 218 69.63 62.63 -67.60
C LYS A 218 70.62 63.76 -67.90
N ALA A 219 71.89 63.62 -67.53
CA ALA A 219 72.94 64.47 -68.07
C ALA A 219 73.21 64.17 -69.56
N GLU A 220 72.76 63.02 -70.06
CA GLU A 220 72.98 62.55 -71.44
C GLU A 220 71.71 62.65 -72.33
N GLY A 221 70.50 62.55 -71.80
CA GLY A 221 69.25 62.43 -72.57
C GLY A 221 68.13 63.39 -72.16
N ASN A 222 67.69 64.24 -73.09
CA ASN A 222 66.54 65.15 -72.95
C ASN A 222 65.55 64.92 -74.10
N ASP A 223 64.97 63.71 -74.14
CA ASP A 223 64.30 63.16 -75.32
C ASP A 223 62.78 62.91 -75.14
N ALA A 224 62.12 62.80 -76.29
CA ALA A 224 60.66 62.74 -76.44
C ALA A 224 59.98 61.49 -75.82
N GLU A 225 60.76 60.54 -75.32
CA GLU A 225 60.28 59.29 -74.69
C GLU A 225 59.41 59.57 -73.45
N THR A 226 59.76 60.59 -72.67
CA THR A 226 58.99 61.04 -71.48
C THR A 226 57.52 61.35 -71.81
N LEU A 227 57.25 61.96 -72.96
CA LEU A 227 55.89 62.26 -73.44
C LEU A 227 55.13 61.01 -73.91
N THR A 228 55.84 59.94 -74.30
CA THR A 228 55.21 58.64 -74.63
C THR A 228 54.85 57.86 -73.37
N ILE A 229 55.68 57.95 -72.32
CA ILE A 229 55.43 57.34 -71.01
C ILE A 229 54.17 57.93 -70.37
N LEU A 230 54.02 59.26 -70.34
CA LEU A 230 52.82 59.92 -69.80
C LEU A 230 51.53 59.53 -70.54
N LYS A 231 51.58 59.30 -71.85
CA LYS A 231 50.42 58.81 -72.63
C LYS A 231 50.06 57.37 -72.25
N ARG A 232 51.05 56.52 -72.02
CA ARG A 232 50.86 55.13 -71.57
C ARG A 232 50.23 55.10 -70.17
N GLU A 233 50.74 55.89 -69.24
CA GLU A 233 50.20 55.99 -67.87
C GLU A 233 48.75 56.50 -67.84
N LEU A 234 48.39 57.45 -68.72
CA LEU A 234 47.00 57.89 -68.84
C LEU A 234 46.07 56.79 -69.41
N SER A 235 46.53 55.98 -70.36
CA SER A 235 45.76 54.81 -70.83
C SER A 235 45.64 53.71 -69.78
N ASP A 236 46.67 53.52 -68.96
CA ASP A 236 46.68 52.55 -67.85
C ASP A 236 45.68 53.00 -66.76
N GLN A 237 45.59 54.30 -66.46
CA GLN A 237 44.57 54.85 -65.55
C GLN A 237 43.15 54.70 -66.11
N VAL A 238 42.93 54.94 -67.41
CA VAL A 238 41.61 54.78 -68.05
C VAL A 238 41.16 53.32 -68.09
N SER A 239 42.08 52.37 -68.31
CA SER A 239 41.77 50.95 -68.20
C SER A 239 41.45 50.54 -66.75
N HIS A 240 42.23 51.02 -65.77
CA HIS A 240 41.96 50.75 -64.36
C HIS A 240 40.61 51.33 -63.88
N ILE A 241 40.22 52.53 -64.32
CA ILE A 241 38.89 53.09 -64.05
C ILE A 241 37.79 52.19 -64.63
N ARG A 242 37.98 51.65 -65.85
CA ARG A 242 37.02 50.71 -66.46
C ARG A 242 36.93 49.39 -65.68
N GLU A 243 38.05 48.87 -65.17
CA GLU A 243 38.08 47.69 -64.31
C GLU A 243 37.30 47.93 -63.00
N LEU A 244 37.55 49.05 -62.32
CA LEU A 244 36.79 49.47 -61.13
C LEU A 244 35.29 49.65 -61.45
N GLU A 245 34.96 50.20 -62.62
CA GLU A 245 33.60 50.31 -63.13
C GLU A 245 32.94 48.95 -63.45
N THR A 246 33.70 47.92 -63.85
CA THR A 246 33.17 46.56 -64.01
C THR A 246 32.95 45.87 -62.67
N THR A 247 33.96 45.89 -61.78
CA THR A 247 33.87 45.28 -60.45
C THR A 247 32.76 45.89 -59.59
N THR A 248 32.54 47.20 -59.65
CA THR A 248 31.39 47.84 -58.95
C THR A 248 30.03 47.44 -59.55
N ARG A 249 29.92 47.22 -60.86
CA ARG A 249 28.71 46.66 -61.49
C ARG A 249 28.48 45.20 -61.06
N ASP A 250 29.53 44.40 -61.01
CA ASP A 250 29.45 42.99 -60.60
C ASP A 250 29.06 42.86 -59.12
N GLN A 251 29.68 43.65 -58.23
CA GLN A 251 29.28 43.78 -56.82
C GLN A 251 27.81 44.22 -56.69
N ALA A 252 27.33 45.15 -57.52
CA ALA A 252 25.93 45.57 -57.52
C ALA A 252 24.95 44.50 -58.05
N ILE A 253 25.43 43.54 -58.87
CA ILE A 253 24.67 42.35 -59.27
C ILE A 253 24.67 41.32 -58.13
N GLU A 254 25.81 41.09 -57.50
CA GLU A 254 25.95 40.18 -56.36
C GLU A 254 25.12 40.63 -55.16
N LEU A 255 25.17 41.91 -54.78
CA LEU A 255 24.29 42.46 -53.73
C LEU A 255 22.80 42.29 -54.06
N ARG A 256 22.41 42.39 -55.33
CA ARG A 256 21.02 42.09 -55.77
C ARG A 256 20.71 40.60 -55.69
N ARG A 257 21.67 39.72 -55.95
CA ARG A 257 21.53 38.26 -55.77
C ARG A 257 21.41 37.90 -54.30
N LEU A 258 22.29 38.41 -53.44
CA LEU A 258 22.27 38.19 -51.99
C LEU A 258 20.96 38.68 -51.37
N ARG A 259 20.45 39.86 -51.75
CA ARG A 259 19.11 40.33 -51.31
C ARG A 259 17.95 39.44 -51.75
N LYS A 260 18.04 38.77 -52.92
CA LYS A 260 17.04 37.77 -53.32
C LYS A 260 17.15 36.49 -52.49
N VAL A 261 18.37 36.03 -52.23
CA VAL A 261 18.62 34.86 -51.37
C VAL A 261 18.15 35.13 -49.94
N GLN A 262 18.44 36.30 -49.37
CA GLN A 262 17.96 36.71 -48.05
C GLN A 262 16.43 36.59 -47.95
N LYS A 263 15.68 37.13 -48.92
CA LYS A 263 14.20 36.98 -48.95
C LYS A 263 13.74 35.53 -49.01
N SER A 264 14.44 34.65 -49.73
CA SER A 264 14.11 33.22 -49.71
C SER A 264 14.47 32.54 -48.38
N VAL A 265 15.52 33.00 -47.70
CA VAL A 265 15.88 32.52 -46.35
C VAL A 265 14.84 32.99 -45.33
N GLU A 266 14.40 34.25 -45.38
CA GLU A 266 13.33 34.79 -44.53
C GLU A 266 12.03 33.97 -44.66
N VAL A 267 11.61 33.63 -45.89
CA VAL A 267 10.44 32.74 -46.12
C VAL A 267 10.66 31.33 -45.57
N VAL A 268 11.87 30.78 -45.69
CA VAL A 268 12.21 29.45 -45.10
C VAL A 268 12.25 29.51 -43.58
N GLU A 269 12.69 30.62 -42.97
CA GLU A 269 12.64 30.83 -41.52
C GLU A 269 11.21 30.97 -41.02
N GLU A 270 10.32 31.67 -41.73
CA GLU A 270 8.89 31.73 -41.42
C GLU A 270 8.22 30.36 -41.51
N GLN A 271 8.51 29.59 -42.58
CA GLN A 271 8.03 28.22 -42.72
C GLN A 271 8.57 27.31 -41.60
N LYS A 272 9.85 27.44 -41.25
CA LYS A 272 10.46 26.72 -40.13
C LYS A 272 9.76 27.05 -38.81
N ARG A 273 9.56 28.34 -38.48
CA ARG A 273 8.82 28.76 -37.27
C ARG A 273 7.38 28.24 -37.28
N SER A 274 6.72 28.20 -38.44
CA SER A 274 5.37 27.63 -38.58
C SER A 274 5.35 26.13 -38.28
N LEU A 275 6.32 25.37 -38.81
CA LEU A 275 6.48 23.95 -38.54
C LEU A 275 6.88 23.67 -37.09
N GLU A 276 7.76 24.48 -36.49
CA GLU A 276 8.15 24.39 -35.07
C GLU A 276 6.93 24.63 -34.17
N ASN A 277 6.08 25.61 -34.47
CA ASN A 277 4.82 25.84 -33.76
C ASN A 277 3.83 24.68 -33.93
N GLN A 278 3.69 24.11 -35.14
CA GLN A 278 2.85 22.92 -35.37
C GLN A 278 3.36 21.70 -34.59
N LEU A 279 4.68 21.52 -34.52
CA LEU A 279 5.33 20.44 -33.79
C LEU A 279 5.14 20.60 -32.27
N GLN A 280 5.25 21.82 -31.74
CA GLN A 280 4.89 22.12 -30.34
C GLN A 280 3.41 21.82 -30.05
N MET A 281 2.49 22.18 -30.95
CA MET A 281 1.07 21.84 -30.81
C MET A 281 0.83 20.32 -30.86
N MET A 282 1.55 19.58 -31.72
CA MET A 282 1.50 18.11 -31.74
C MET A 282 2.00 17.51 -30.43
N HIS A 283 3.12 18.00 -29.86
CA HIS A 283 3.58 17.55 -28.55
C HIS A 283 2.59 17.86 -27.41
N GLY A 284 1.86 18.98 -27.50
CA GLY A 284 0.74 19.28 -26.60
C GLY A 284 -0.37 18.23 -26.69
N LEU A 285 -0.81 17.90 -27.91
CA LEU A 285 -1.82 16.87 -28.15
C LEU A 285 -1.34 15.46 -27.78
N GLU A 286 -0.04 15.14 -27.95
CA GLU A 286 0.56 13.88 -27.48
C GLU A 286 0.56 13.81 -25.95
N ALA A 287 0.86 14.91 -25.25
CA ALA A 287 0.76 14.98 -23.80
C ALA A 287 -0.69 14.80 -23.32
N GLU A 288 -1.66 15.49 -23.93
CA GLU A 288 -3.09 15.31 -23.65
C GLU A 288 -3.54 13.86 -23.90
N LEU A 289 -3.20 13.28 -25.05
CA LEU A 289 -3.49 11.89 -25.39
C LEU A 289 -2.91 10.92 -24.35
N ASN A 290 -1.66 11.12 -23.92
CA ASN A 290 -1.05 10.33 -22.86
C ASN A 290 -1.79 10.47 -21.53
N THR A 291 -2.21 11.67 -21.12
CA THR A 291 -2.99 11.85 -19.88
C THR A 291 -4.36 11.16 -19.96
N VAL A 292 -5.07 11.26 -21.09
CA VAL A 292 -6.35 10.58 -21.31
C VAL A 292 -6.17 9.06 -21.35
N GLN A 293 -5.08 8.57 -21.93
CA GLN A 293 -4.77 7.15 -21.99
C GLN A 293 -4.41 6.59 -20.60
N ILE A 294 -3.72 7.35 -19.75
CA ILE A 294 -3.47 7.03 -18.34
C ILE A 294 -4.80 7.03 -17.56
N GLN A 295 -5.64 8.07 -17.69
CA GLN A 295 -6.94 8.12 -17.03
C GLN A 295 -7.83 6.93 -17.43
N LYS A 296 -7.85 6.58 -18.72
CA LYS A 296 -8.55 5.39 -19.22
C LYS A 296 -7.99 4.11 -18.60
N GLN A 297 -6.67 3.95 -18.50
CA GLN A 297 -6.06 2.78 -17.86
C GLN A 297 -6.44 2.68 -16.38
N VAL A 298 -6.40 3.79 -15.64
CA VAL A 298 -6.84 3.84 -14.23
C VAL A 298 -8.30 3.42 -14.11
N LEU A 299 -9.21 3.98 -14.93
CA LEU A 299 -10.62 3.60 -14.93
C LEU A 299 -10.86 2.13 -15.35
N GLU A 300 -10.07 1.60 -16.30
CA GLU A 300 -10.14 0.18 -16.70
C GLU A 300 -9.63 -0.76 -15.61
N ASP A 301 -8.56 -0.39 -14.90
CA ASP A 301 -8.00 -1.19 -13.80
C ASP A 301 -8.84 -1.07 -12.52
N GLU A 302 -9.44 0.09 -12.24
CA GLU A 302 -10.51 0.25 -11.25
C GLU A 302 -11.68 -0.66 -11.58
N ARG A 303 -12.22 -0.60 -12.81
CA ARG A 303 -13.33 -1.46 -13.26
C ARG A 303 -12.97 -2.94 -13.15
N ALA A 304 -11.73 -3.31 -13.48
CA ALA A 304 -11.23 -4.67 -13.33
C ALA A 304 -11.09 -5.09 -11.85
N SER A 305 -10.70 -4.17 -10.96
CA SER A 305 -10.63 -4.43 -9.52
C SER A 305 -12.03 -4.69 -8.94
N TRP A 306 -13.01 -3.83 -9.28
CA TRP A 306 -14.42 -4.02 -8.91
C TRP A 306 -14.96 -5.33 -9.46
N ALA A 307 -14.78 -5.60 -10.77
CA ALA A 307 -15.20 -6.85 -11.39
C ALA A 307 -14.58 -8.08 -10.70
N SER A 308 -13.28 -8.05 -10.34
CA SER A 308 -12.63 -9.16 -9.63
C SER A 308 -13.18 -9.40 -8.22
N LEU A 309 -13.60 -8.33 -7.53
CA LEU A 309 -14.21 -8.41 -6.21
C LEU A 309 -15.63 -9.00 -6.27
N ILE A 310 -16.38 -8.65 -7.33
CA ILE A 310 -17.76 -9.11 -7.60
C ILE A 310 -17.78 -10.57 -8.10
N GLN A 311 -16.92 -10.92 -9.05
CA GLN A 311 -16.92 -12.19 -9.80
C GLN A 311 -16.39 -13.39 -8.98
N SER A 312 -16.21 -13.24 -7.66
CA SER A 312 -15.67 -14.28 -6.78
C SER A 312 -16.73 -15.15 -6.08
N ASN A 313 -18.02 -14.88 -6.29
CA ASN A 313 -19.10 -15.82 -5.97
C ASN A 313 -19.46 -16.63 -7.22
N ASP A 314 -19.45 -17.97 -7.13
CA ASP A 314 -19.91 -18.90 -8.19
C ASP A 314 -21.43 -18.88 -8.43
N GLN A 315 -22.12 -17.82 -8.00
CA GLN A 315 -23.53 -17.55 -8.27
C GLN A 315 -23.61 -16.50 -9.37
N THR A 316 -24.57 -16.67 -10.28
CA THR A 316 -24.82 -15.79 -11.42
C THR A 316 -24.74 -14.31 -11.06
N MET A 317 -24.15 -13.48 -11.94
CA MET A 317 -23.92 -12.05 -11.71
C MET A 317 -25.24 -11.31 -11.36
N GLU A 318 -25.57 -11.21 -10.07
CA GLU A 318 -26.76 -10.49 -9.58
C GLU A 318 -26.59 -8.97 -9.67
N PHE A 319 -25.34 -8.48 -9.81
CA PHE A 319 -25.00 -7.07 -9.80
C PHE A 319 -24.24 -6.66 -11.07
N ASP A 320 -25.01 -6.26 -12.10
CA ASP A 320 -24.50 -5.82 -13.41
C ASP A 320 -23.88 -4.40 -13.39
N SER A 321 -24.01 -3.68 -12.28
CA SER A 321 -23.52 -2.30 -12.10
C SER A 321 -23.08 -2.04 -10.65
N PRO A 322 -22.03 -1.22 -10.41
CA PRO A 322 -21.67 -0.75 -9.06
C PRO A 322 -22.84 -0.08 -8.31
N GLU A 323 -23.76 0.56 -9.02
CA GLU A 323 -24.97 1.14 -8.42
C GLU A 323 -25.88 0.06 -7.82
N SER A 324 -25.97 -1.11 -8.46
CA SER A 324 -26.72 -2.26 -7.97
C SER A 324 -26.13 -2.80 -6.65
N ILE A 325 -24.80 -2.78 -6.52
CA ILE A 325 -24.08 -3.16 -5.29
C ILE A 325 -24.34 -2.14 -4.19
N VAL A 326 -24.33 -0.84 -4.49
CA VAL A 326 -24.66 0.20 -3.51
C VAL A 326 -26.11 0.04 -3.04
N ARG A 327 -27.06 -0.23 -3.94
CA ARG A 327 -28.46 -0.52 -3.60
C ARG A 327 -28.58 -1.77 -2.73
N ALA A 328 -27.91 -2.87 -3.08
CA ALA A 328 -27.90 -4.10 -2.29
C ALA A 328 -27.25 -3.91 -0.91
N LEU A 329 -26.16 -3.14 -0.82
CA LEU A 329 -25.49 -2.82 0.44
C LEU A 329 -26.33 -1.90 1.34
N VAL A 330 -27.10 -0.98 0.74
CA VAL A 330 -28.10 -0.18 1.46
C VAL A 330 -29.25 -1.05 1.94
N GLN A 331 -29.74 -1.98 1.12
CA GLN A 331 -30.76 -2.95 1.50
C GLN A 331 -30.27 -3.85 2.65
N GLU A 332 -29.09 -4.44 2.54
CA GLU A 332 -28.42 -5.20 3.62
C GLU A 332 -28.23 -4.39 4.91
N ARG A 333 -27.95 -3.08 4.83
CA ARG A 333 -27.88 -2.20 6.00
C ARG A 333 -29.26 -1.97 6.62
N ILE A 334 -30.31 -1.81 5.82
CA ILE A 334 -31.69 -1.70 6.28
C ILE A 334 -32.12 -3.03 6.92
N GLU A 335 -31.87 -4.16 6.28
CA GLU A 335 -32.20 -5.49 6.80
C GLU A 335 -31.46 -5.75 8.12
N LYS A 336 -30.16 -5.45 8.22
CA LYS A 336 -29.40 -5.52 9.48
C LYS A 336 -29.95 -4.58 10.56
N ALA A 337 -30.35 -3.35 10.21
CA ALA A 337 -31.02 -2.47 11.16
C ALA A 337 -32.33 -3.09 11.67
N THR A 338 -33.20 -3.58 10.78
CA THR A 338 -34.45 -4.25 11.19
C THR A 338 -34.23 -5.54 11.97
N LEU A 339 -33.14 -6.27 11.73
CA LEU A 339 -32.75 -7.44 12.53
C LEU A 339 -32.23 -7.05 13.91
N VAL A 340 -31.50 -5.93 14.04
CA VAL A 340 -31.09 -5.36 15.33
C VAL A 340 -32.30 -4.83 16.09
N ASP A 341 -33.26 -4.17 15.44
CA ASP A 341 -34.52 -3.74 16.06
C ASP A 341 -35.33 -4.95 16.55
N ARG A 342 -35.42 -6.02 15.75
CA ARG A 342 -36.04 -7.30 16.16
C ARG A 342 -35.27 -7.97 17.30
N LEU A 343 -33.94 -7.92 17.31
CA LEU A 343 -33.14 -8.42 18.43
C LEU A 343 -33.46 -7.63 19.69
N GLY A 344 -33.55 -6.30 19.60
CA GLY A 344 -33.93 -5.44 20.72
C GLY A 344 -35.34 -5.72 21.26
N THR A 345 -36.31 -6.06 20.41
CA THR A 345 -37.65 -6.48 20.89
C THR A 345 -37.63 -7.86 21.52
N VAL A 346 -36.79 -8.78 21.04
CA VAL A 346 -36.60 -10.11 21.64
C VAL A 346 -35.84 -10.01 22.97
N ASP A 347 -34.81 -9.18 23.07
CA ASP A 347 -34.06 -8.90 24.31
C ASP A 347 -34.98 -8.26 25.36
N ALA A 348 -35.87 -7.34 24.95
CA ALA A 348 -36.89 -6.79 25.84
C ALA A 348 -37.88 -7.85 26.34
N GLN A 349 -38.30 -8.79 25.47
CA GLN A 349 -39.10 -9.95 25.89
C GLN A 349 -38.33 -10.86 26.85
N PHE A 350 -37.04 -11.11 26.62
CA PHE A 350 -36.21 -11.87 27.55
C PHE A 350 -36.11 -11.19 28.92
N LEU A 351 -35.92 -9.86 28.97
CA LEU A 351 -35.93 -9.11 30.23
C LEU A 351 -37.28 -9.20 30.96
N GLU A 352 -38.41 -9.10 30.25
CA GLU A 352 -39.75 -9.31 30.84
C GLU A 352 -39.91 -10.74 31.40
N LYS A 353 -39.38 -11.75 30.68
CA LYS A 353 -39.39 -13.14 31.16
C LYS A 353 -38.47 -13.32 32.37
N ASP A 354 -37.27 -12.77 32.38
CA ASP A 354 -36.35 -12.83 33.52
C ASP A 354 -36.94 -12.11 34.74
N GLU A 355 -37.55 -10.94 34.58
CA GLU A 355 -38.28 -10.26 35.65
C GLU A 355 -39.40 -11.17 36.20
N SER A 356 -40.20 -11.80 35.32
CA SER A 356 -41.24 -12.75 35.73
C SER A 356 -40.67 -13.97 36.46
N ILE A 357 -39.51 -14.48 36.04
CA ILE A 357 -38.80 -15.58 36.71
C ILE A 357 -38.33 -15.13 38.09
N THR A 358 -37.70 -13.95 38.24
CA THR A 358 -37.29 -13.46 39.56
C THR A 358 -38.48 -13.20 40.49
N MET A 359 -39.65 -12.83 39.95
CA MET A 359 -40.88 -12.70 40.73
C MET A 359 -41.39 -14.06 41.20
N LEU A 360 -41.45 -15.06 40.31
CA LEU A 360 -41.80 -16.44 40.66
C LEU A 360 -40.78 -17.07 41.63
N GLU A 361 -39.50 -16.71 41.57
CA GLU A 361 -38.48 -17.12 42.54
C GLU A 361 -38.64 -16.44 43.91
N LYS A 362 -39.01 -15.16 43.94
CA LYS A 362 -39.39 -14.44 45.17
C LYS A 362 -40.64 -15.08 45.80
N GLU A 363 -41.68 -15.37 45.01
CA GLU A 363 -42.87 -16.08 45.49
C GLU A 363 -42.54 -17.49 45.99
N LYS A 364 -41.73 -18.26 45.25
CA LYS A 364 -41.27 -19.59 45.65
C LYS A 364 -40.43 -19.57 46.93
N THR A 365 -39.64 -18.52 47.16
CA THR A 365 -38.88 -18.36 48.42
C THR A 365 -39.76 -17.87 49.57
N GLN A 366 -40.75 -17.00 49.31
CA GLN A 366 -41.77 -16.60 50.29
C GLN A 366 -42.63 -17.81 50.72
N LEU A 367 -43.17 -18.58 49.78
CA LEU A 367 -43.93 -19.81 50.05
C LEU A 367 -43.09 -20.85 50.80
N ARG A 368 -41.79 -20.98 50.49
CA ARG A 368 -40.87 -21.83 51.28
C ARG A 368 -40.73 -21.31 52.72
N GLN A 369 -40.55 -20.01 52.91
CA GLN A 369 -40.50 -19.40 54.25
C GLN A 369 -41.83 -19.54 54.99
N GLU A 370 -42.98 -19.50 54.31
CA GLU A 370 -44.30 -19.75 54.91
C GLU A 370 -44.48 -21.21 55.29
N ILE A 371 -44.07 -22.16 54.46
CA ILE A 371 -44.03 -23.59 54.80
C ILE A 371 -43.10 -23.85 55.99
N GLU A 372 -41.94 -23.18 56.06
CA GLU A 372 -41.06 -23.26 57.23
C GLU A 372 -41.68 -22.60 58.47
N LYS A 373 -42.30 -21.42 58.36
CA LYS A 373 -43.07 -20.79 59.44
C LYS A 373 -44.21 -21.67 59.92
N LEU A 374 -44.94 -22.36 59.02
CA LEU A 374 -46.01 -23.29 59.36
C LEU A 374 -45.49 -24.60 59.97
N ARG A 375 -44.32 -25.10 59.54
CA ARG A 375 -43.62 -26.21 60.21
C ARG A 375 -43.16 -25.83 61.62
N LEU A 376 -42.60 -24.63 61.78
CA LEU A 376 -42.18 -24.09 63.08
C LEU A 376 -43.40 -23.81 63.98
N ALA A 377 -44.49 -23.25 63.44
CA ALA A 377 -45.73 -23.03 64.17
C ALA A 377 -46.43 -24.36 64.54
N GLY A 378 -46.40 -25.37 63.67
CA GLY A 378 -46.80 -26.74 64.00
C GLY A 378 -45.94 -27.36 65.10
N SER A 379 -44.65 -27.02 65.14
CA SER A 379 -43.71 -27.38 66.21
C SER A 379 -43.80 -26.48 67.46
N ILE A 380 -44.68 -25.48 67.49
CA ILE A 380 -44.96 -24.61 68.64
C ILE A 380 -46.35 -24.91 69.21
N THR A 381 -47.32 -25.25 68.36
CA THR A 381 -48.68 -25.68 68.77
C THR A 381 -48.71 -27.10 69.34
N LEU A 382 -47.77 -27.98 68.95
CA LEU A 382 -47.36 -29.12 69.78
C LEU A 382 -46.07 -28.73 70.53
N GLY A 383 -46.16 -28.60 71.85
CA GLY A 383 -45.12 -28.02 72.70
C GLY A 383 -43.69 -28.55 72.47
N ALA A 384 -42.74 -27.62 72.51
CA ALA A 384 -41.33 -27.85 72.23
C ALA A 384 -40.67 -28.88 73.17
N ALA A 385 -40.51 -30.11 72.67
CA ALA A 385 -39.53 -31.14 73.10
C ALA A 385 -39.73 -32.49 72.36
N ALA A 386 -40.90 -32.73 71.77
CA ALA A 386 -41.36 -34.09 71.46
C ALA A 386 -41.00 -34.71 70.08
N PRO A 387 -41.03 -34.01 68.92
CA PRO A 387 -41.26 -34.69 67.64
C PRO A 387 -40.11 -35.58 67.16
N ALA A 388 -38.85 -35.16 67.25
CA ALA A 388 -37.72 -35.98 66.80
C ALA A 388 -37.54 -37.27 67.64
N ALA A 389 -37.75 -37.18 68.95
CA ALA A 389 -37.69 -38.32 69.85
C ALA A 389 -38.96 -39.20 69.77
N ALA A 390 -40.13 -38.61 69.50
CA ALA A 390 -41.37 -39.33 69.28
C ALA A 390 -41.34 -40.08 67.94
N GLU A 391 -40.94 -39.46 66.83
CA GLU A 391 -40.76 -40.14 65.55
C GLU A 391 -39.71 -41.26 65.64
N ALA A 392 -38.58 -41.03 66.30
CA ALA A 392 -37.57 -42.08 66.49
C ALA A 392 -38.10 -43.25 67.35
N ARG A 393 -38.90 -42.96 68.39
CA ARG A 393 -39.57 -43.98 69.22
C ARG A 393 -40.73 -44.68 68.48
N ILE A 394 -41.46 -43.99 67.62
CA ILE A 394 -42.53 -44.55 66.80
C ILE A 394 -41.93 -45.41 65.69
N ARG A 395 -40.86 -44.97 65.01
CA ARG A 395 -40.14 -45.77 64.02
C ARG A 395 -39.51 -47.02 64.66
N SER A 396 -38.79 -46.89 65.77
CA SER A 396 -38.23 -48.07 66.46
C SER A 396 -39.30 -48.97 67.10
N ARG A 397 -40.48 -48.45 67.47
CA ARG A 397 -41.65 -49.25 67.88
C ARG A 397 -42.29 -49.96 66.70
N LEU A 398 -42.43 -49.30 65.54
CA LEU A 398 -42.93 -49.89 64.30
C LEU A 398 -41.95 -50.90 63.71
N GLU A 399 -40.64 -50.69 63.81
CA GLU A 399 -39.61 -51.67 63.44
C GLU A 399 -39.61 -52.86 64.39
N ARG A 400 -39.78 -52.65 65.69
CA ARG A 400 -39.99 -53.77 66.64
C ARG A 400 -41.31 -54.49 66.40
N GLN A 401 -42.40 -53.78 66.08
CA GLN A 401 -43.67 -54.39 65.72
C GLN A 401 -43.58 -55.14 64.38
N ARG A 402 -42.84 -54.63 63.40
CA ARG A 402 -42.56 -55.31 62.13
C ARG A 402 -41.68 -56.53 62.35
N ALA A 403 -40.65 -56.46 63.19
CA ALA A 403 -39.80 -57.60 63.53
C ALA A 403 -40.54 -58.66 64.36
N LEU A 404 -41.44 -58.25 65.26
CA LEU A 404 -42.32 -59.16 65.99
C LEU A 404 -43.36 -59.78 65.05
N ALA A 405 -44.01 -59.00 64.19
CA ALA A 405 -44.95 -59.52 63.19
C ALA A 405 -44.29 -60.44 62.16
N VAL A 406 -43.03 -60.17 61.76
CA VAL A 406 -42.25 -61.09 60.91
C VAL A 406 -41.94 -62.38 61.66
N LYS A 407 -41.55 -62.31 62.95
CA LYS A 407 -41.35 -63.51 63.78
C LYS A 407 -42.64 -64.26 64.10
N GLU A 408 -43.76 -63.57 64.24
CA GLU A 408 -45.09 -64.17 64.38
C GLU A 408 -45.53 -64.81 63.06
N VAL A 409 -45.24 -64.22 61.90
CA VAL A 409 -45.46 -64.85 60.58
C VAL A 409 -44.53 -66.04 60.37
N GLU A 410 -43.26 -65.98 60.77
CA GLU A 410 -42.34 -67.12 60.76
C GLU A 410 -42.80 -68.23 61.73
N TYR A 411 -43.30 -67.87 62.91
CA TYR A 411 -43.86 -68.79 63.89
C TYR A 411 -45.18 -69.42 63.44
N LEU A 412 -46.08 -68.64 62.83
CA LEU A 412 -47.33 -69.13 62.23
C LEU A 412 -47.05 -69.99 61.00
N ARG A 413 -46.02 -69.67 60.19
CA ARG A 413 -45.53 -70.55 59.11
C ARG A 413 -44.92 -71.83 59.66
N ALA A 414 -44.21 -71.78 60.78
CA ALA A 414 -43.71 -72.99 61.45
C ALA A 414 -44.86 -73.81 62.05
N GLN A 415 -45.89 -73.17 62.62
CA GLN A 415 -47.09 -73.84 63.12
C GLN A 415 -47.91 -74.47 61.99
N LEU A 416 -48.10 -73.77 60.88
CA LEU A 416 -48.72 -74.33 59.67
C LEU A 416 -47.92 -75.53 59.17
N LYS A 417 -46.59 -75.43 59.07
CA LYS A 417 -45.74 -76.58 58.72
C LYS A 417 -45.84 -77.74 59.73
N THR A 418 -45.98 -77.47 61.02
CA THR A 418 -46.25 -78.56 61.99
C THR A 418 -47.64 -79.15 61.80
N PHE A 419 -48.66 -78.35 61.51
CA PHE A 419 -50.01 -78.86 61.17
C PHE A 419 -49.99 -79.66 59.86
N ASP A 420 -49.28 -79.22 58.82
CA ASP A 420 -49.08 -79.98 57.59
C ASP A 420 -48.44 -81.35 57.90
N THR A 421 -47.39 -81.39 58.74
CA THR A 421 -46.77 -82.67 59.16
C THR A 421 -47.62 -83.50 60.14
N GLU A 422 -48.47 -82.88 60.95
CA GLU A 422 -49.41 -83.56 61.85
C GLU A 422 -50.61 -84.12 61.06
N GLU A 423 -51.10 -83.43 60.04
CA GLU A 423 -52.08 -83.96 59.09
C GLU A 423 -51.48 -85.10 58.25
N GLU A 424 -50.24 -84.98 57.76
CA GLU A 424 -49.53 -86.06 57.05
C GLU A 424 -49.34 -87.31 57.92
N THR A 425 -49.24 -87.17 59.25
CA THR A 425 -49.01 -88.30 60.17
C THR A 425 -50.29 -88.84 60.82
N MET A 426 -51.33 -88.02 60.99
CA MET A 426 -52.62 -88.43 61.59
C MET A 426 -53.70 -88.81 60.56
N ASN A 427 -53.69 -88.23 59.35
CA ASN A 427 -54.76 -88.41 58.35
C ASN A 427 -54.40 -89.43 57.24
N THR A 428 -53.79 -90.56 57.60
CA THR A 428 -53.53 -91.66 56.66
C THR A 428 -54.78 -92.47 56.26
N GLY A 429 -55.97 -92.10 56.78
CA GLY A 429 -57.23 -92.82 56.59
C GLY A 429 -58.35 -92.10 55.84
N GLU A 430 -58.26 -90.78 55.62
CA GLU A 430 -59.32 -90.00 54.95
C GLU A 430 -58.72 -89.08 53.87
N ASN A 431 -59.21 -89.24 52.62
CA ASN A 431 -58.75 -88.48 51.45
C ASN A 431 -59.21 -87.01 51.48
N ASN A 432 -58.60 -86.20 52.35
CA ASN A 432 -58.71 -84.73 52.33
C ASN A 432 -57.36 -84.02 52.54
N TYR A 433 -56.23 -84.73 52.57
CA TYR A 433 -54.91 -84.11 52.38
C TYR A 433 -54.75 -83.71 50.92
N ASP A 434 -54.97 -82.43 50.61
CA ASP A 434 -54.89 -81.89 49.25
C ASP A 434 -53.44 -81.58 48.88
N ALA A 435 -52.65 -82.65 48.67
CA ALA A 435 -51.22 -82.61 48.33
C ALA A 435 -50.92 -81.67 47.15
N GLN A 436 -51.87 -81.50 46.23
CA GLN A 436 -51.73 -80.59 45.10
C GLN A 436 -51.77 -79.12 45.52
N LYS A 437 -52.55 -78.76 46.56
CA LYS A 437 -52.55 -77.43 47.15
C LYS A 437 -51.32 -77.17 48.01
N SER A 438 -50.85 -78.12 48.82
CA SER A 438 -49.60 -77.93 49.58
C SER A 438 -48.41 -77.77 48.64
N GLU A 439 -48.30 -78.59 47.58
CA GLU A 439 -47.32 -78.39 46.52
C GLU A 439 -47.48 -77.05 45.77
N GLN A 440 -48.71 -76.62 45.45
CA GLN A 440 -48.96 -75.37 44.75
C GLN A 440 -48.61 -74.16 45.63
N ILE A 441 -48.92 -74.21 46.92
CA ILE A 441 -48.51 -73.20 47.91
C ILE A 441 -46.99 -73.18 48.02
N ALA A 442 -46.31 -74.32 48.15
CA ALA A 442 -44.85 -74.39 48.19
C ALA A 442 -44.20 -73.81 46.93
N LYS A 443 -44.74 -74.09 45.73
CA LYS A 443 -44.27 -73.52 44.45
C LYS A 443 -44.53 -72.01 44.37
N LEU A 444 -45.65 -71.52 44.90
CA LEU A 444 -45.93 -70.08 44.98
C LEU A 444 -45.04 -69.37 46.02
N GLU A 445 -44.73 -70.00 47.15
CA GLU A 445 -43.77 -69.47 48.13
C GLU A 445 -42.37 -69.40 47.54
N GLN A 446 -41.91 -70.46 46.84
CA GLN A 446 -40.65 -70.45 46.10
C GLN A 446 -40.60 -69.32 45.07
N LEU A 447 -41.63 -69.17 44.23
CA LEU A 447 -41.69 -68.12 43.21
C LEU A 447 -41.74 -66.70 43.81
N VAL A 448 -42.36 -66.51 44.98
CA VAL A 448 -42.36 -65.23 45.70
C VAL A 448 -40.99 -64.93 46.33
N ASP A 449 -40.30 -65.93 46.87
CA ASP A 449 -38.96 -65.74 47.42
C ASP A 449 -37.90 -65.62 46.31
N GLU A 450 -38.08 -66.27 45.16
CA GLU A 450 -37.33 -66.02 43.92
C GLU A 450 -37.52 -64.57 43.45
N TYR A 451 -38.74 -64.06 43.33
CA TYR A 451 -38.97 -62.65 42.98
C TYR A 451 -38.41 -61.66 44.02
N ARG A 452 -38.37 -62.01 45.31
CA ARG A 452 -37.71 -61.19 46.34
C ARG A 452 -36.19 -61.19 46.17
N ASN A 453 -35.60 -62.33 45.86
CA ASN A 453 -34.18 -62.45 45.58
C ASN A 453 -33.80 -61.76 44.26
N GLU A 454 -34.65 -61.82 43.24
CA GLU A 454 -34.49 -61.07 41.99
C GLU A 454 -34.64 -59.56 42.21
N LEU A 455 -35.59 -59.10 43.04
CA LEU A 455 -35.68 -57.69 43.42
C LEU A 455 -34.46 -57.23 44.23
N HIS A 456 -33.92 -58.07 45.12
CA HIS A 456 -32.71 -57.75 45.87
C HIS A 456 -31.47 -57.71 44.97
N LYS A 457 -31.33 -58.67 44.04
CA LYS A 457 -30.30 -58.67 43.01
C LYS A 457 -30.43 -57.49 42.06
N ALA A 458 -31.64 -57.18 41.57
CA ALA A 458 -31.88 -56.00 40.73
C ALA A 458 -31.61 -54.69 41.48
N HIS A 459 -31.80 -54.65 42.81
CA HIS A 459 -31.42 -53.49 43.63
C HIS A 459 -29.90 -53.39 43.83
N GLU A 460 -29.22 -54.51 44.05
CA GLU A 460 -27.76 -54.58 44.08
C GLU A 460 -27.14 -54.24 42.71
N GLU A 461 -27.70 -54.77 41.63
CA GLU A 461 -27.33 -54.48 40.25
C GLU A 461 -27.62 -53.02 39.89
N LEU A 462 -28.73 -52.41 40.33
CA LEU A 462 -28.95 -50.96 40.20
C LEU A 462 -27.90 -50.15 40.98
N SER A 463 -27.51 -50.61 42.18
CA SER A 463 -26.45 -49.95 42.97
C SER A 463 -25.04 -50.13 42.39
N GLN A 464 -24.82 -51.20 41.61
CA GLN A 464 -23.55 -51.51 40.93
C GLN A 464 -23.49 -50.95 39.49
N GLN A 465 -24.66 -50.76 38.85
CA GLN A 465 -24.86 -50.02 37.59
C GLN A 465 -24.97 -48.50 37.81
N GLU A 466 -24.56 -48.00 38.99
CA GLU A 466 -24.28 -46.58 39.23
C GLU A 466 -22.75 -46.26 39.25
N PRO A 467 -21.93 -46.67 38.26
CA PRO A 467 -20.57 -46.15 38.11
C PRO A 467 -20.58 -44.74 37.51
N PRO A 468 -19.50 -43.94 37.70
CA PRO A 468 -19.50 -42.52 37.37
C PRO A 468 -19.38 -42.25 35.87
N SER A 469 -20.51 -42.19 35.16
CA SER A 469 -20.54 -41.83 33.74
C SER A 469 -20.30 -40.32 33.53
N GLN A 470 -19.23 -40.03 32.81
CA GLN A 470 -18.91 -38.69 32.32
C GLN A 470 -19.77 -38.33 31.10
N GLN A 471 -19.98 -37.02 30.89
CA GLN A 471 -20.45 -36.40 29.64
C GLN A 471 -21.86 -36.79 29.15
N SER A 472 -22.84 -36.00 29.58
CA SER A 472 -23.71 -35.25 28.65
C SER A 472 -24.22 -33.99 29.35
N GLU A 473 -24.35 -32.91 28.59
CA GLU A 473 -24.72 -31.60 29.10
C GLU A 473 -26.24 -31.50 29.25
N GLU A 474 -26.73 -31.18 30.44
CA GLU A 474 -27.65 -30.05 30.68
C GLU A 474 -27.93 -29.91 32.18
N ALA A 475 -28.19 -28.68 32.63
CA ALA A 475 -28.14 -28.35 34.06
C ALA A 475 -29.44 -28.67 34.79
N GLN A 476 -29.38 -29.48 35.86
CA GLN A 476 -29.97 -29.10 37.16
C GLN A 476 -29.48 -29.93 38.37
N HIS A 477 -29.22 -29.20 39.46
CA HIS A 477 -29.18 -29.66 40.87
C HIS A 477 -28.21 -30.78 41.30
N ARG A 478 -26.94 -30.41 41.51
CA ARG A 478 -26.09 -31.10 42.51
C ARG A 478 -26.62 -30.84 43.93
N GLY A 479 -26.85 -31.90 44.71
CA GLY A 479 -27.22 -31.81 46.11
C GLY A 479 -26.05 -31.38 47.01
N THR A 480 -26.12 -30.17 47.56
CA THR A 480 -25.10 -29.60 48.47
C THR A 480 -25.19 -30.17 49.89
N LYS A 481 -24.52 -31.31 50.15
CA LYS A 481 -24.38 -31.85 51.52
C LYS A 481 -23.26 -31.17 52.33
N ARG A 482 -23.35 -29.84 52.43
CA ARG A 482 -22.77 -28.88 53.42
C ARG A 482 -22.83 -27.48 52.76
N PRO A 483 -23.29 -26.43 53.44
CA PRO A 483 -23.05 -25.08 52.97
C PRO A 483 -21.54 -24.78 53.12
N LEU A 484 -20.87 -24.46 52.01
CA LEU A 484 -19.59 -23.75 52.05
C LEU A 484 -19.82 -22.37 52.66
N SER A 485 -18.77 -21.78 53.23
CA SER A 485 -18.81 -20.42 53.76
C SER A 485 -19.25 -19.43 52.66
N PRO A 486 -20.13 -18.44 52.94
CA PRO A 486 -20.55 -17.45 51.94
C PRO A 486 -19.36 -16.79 51.20
N ALA A 487 -18.26 -16.55 51.91
CA ALA A 487 -17.05 -15.93 51.37
C ALA A 487 -16.33 -16.76 50.28
N GLU A 488 -16.41 -18.10 50.33
CA GLU A 488 -15.80 -18.95 49.30
C GLU A 488 -16.67 -19.00 48.04
N SER A 489 -18.00 -18.99 48.20
CA SER A 489 -18.92 -18.94 47.07
C SER A 489 -18.86 -17.61 46.31
N GLU A 490 -18.63 -16.49 47.00
CA GLU A 490 -18.44 -15.18 46.37
C GLU A 490 -17.14 -15.13 45.56
N ALA A 491 -16.03 -15.61 46.13
CA ALA A 491 -14.73 -15.63 45.45
C ALA A 491 -14.73 -16.54 44.19
N ASP A 492 -15.39 -17.70 44.26
CA ASP A 492 -15.55 -18.55 43.07
C ASP A 492 -16.47 -17.91 42.03
N ASN A 493 -17.57 -17.28 42.44
CA ASN A 493 -18.47 -16.56 41.51
C ASN A 493 -17.74 -15.40 40.80
N GLU A 494 -16.89 -14.64 41.51
CA GLU A 494 -16.04 -13.61 40.90
C GLU A 494 -15.05 -14.22 39.90
N ARG A 495 -14.42 -15.35 40.25
CA ARG A 495 -13.49 -16.07 39.37
C ARG A 495 -14.19 -16.58 38.11
N PHE A 496 -15.40 -17.13 38.23
CA PHE A 496 -16.24 -17.51 37.09
C PHE A 496 -16.64 -16.31 36.24
N ALA A 497 -17.04 -15.18 36.84
CA ALA A 497 -17.35 -13.94 36.11
C ALA A 497 -16.14 -13.40 35.34
N ILE A 498 -14.94 -13.44 35.94
CA ILE A 498 -13.68 -13.07 35.28
C ILE A 498 -13.35 -14.03 34.13
N LEU A 499 -13.53 -15.35 34.32
CA LEU A 499 -13.31 -16.35 33.28
C LEU A 499 -14.31 -16.22 32.12
N ASN A 500 -15.59 -15.96 32.39
CA ASN A 500 -16.60 -15.74 31.35
C ASN A 500 -16.33 -14.45 30.56
N ARG A 501 -15.94 -13.36 31.23
CA ARG A 501 -15.48 -12.13 30.55
C ARG A 501 -14.23 -12.36 29.69
N LYS A 502 -13.29 -13.20 30.14
CA LYS A 502 -12.12 -13.60 29.35
C LYS A 502 -12.50 -14.49 28.16
N ASN A 503 -13.39 -15.46 28.35
CA ASN A 503 -13.85 -16.36 27.29
C ASN A 503 -14.59 -15.57 26.19
N ARG A 504 -15.52 -14.68 26.56
CA ARG A 504 -16.17 -13.76 25.62
C ARG A 504 -15.17 -12.87 24.87
N LYS A 505 -14.19 -12.27 25.55
CA LYS A 505 -13.12 -11.48 24.89
C LYS A 505 -12.27 -12.31 23.92
N LEU A 506 -11.99 -13.58 24.26
CA LEU A 506 -11.28 -14.50 23.39
C LEU A 506 -12.13 -14.93 22.18
N GLN A 507 -13.43 -15.16 22.36
CA GLN A 507 -14.36 -15.42 21.26
C GLN A 507 -14.46 -14.20 20.33
N GLU A 508 -14.57 -12.99 20.87
CA GLU A 508 -14.58 -11.74 20.10
C GLU A 508 -13.25 -11.51 19.34
N SER A 509 -12.09 -11.82 19.95
CA SER A 509 -10.80 -11.70 19.25
C SER A 509 -10.60 -12.78 18.19
N LEU A 510 -11.12 -14.00 18.42
CA LEU A 510 -11.08 -15.11 17.48
C LEU A 510 -12.02 -14.85 16.29
N ALA A 511 -13.21 -14.29 16.51
CA ALA A 511 -14.10 -13.81 15.45
C ALA A 511 -13.42 -12.73 14.58
N LYS A 512 -12.89 -11.66 15.20
CA LYS A 512 -12.16 -10.59 14.49
C LYS A 512 -10.94 -11.12 13.73
N SER A 513 -10.21 -12.07 14.29
CA SER A 513 -9.08 -12.73 13.62
C SER A 513 -9.53 -13.56 12.42
N ARG A 514 -10.64 -14.31 12.53
CA ARG A 514 -11.25 -15.05 11.40
C ARG A 514 -11.69 -14.09 10.30
N GLU A 515 -12.40 -13.02 10.64
CA GLU A 515 -12.82 -11.97 9.69
C GLU A 515 -11.63 -11.39 8.94
N ALA A 516 -10.61 -10.91 9.65
CA ALA A 516 -9.37 -10.40 9.06
C ALA A 516 -8.68 -11.44 8.16
N THR A 517 -8.66 -12.71 8.56
CA THR A 517 -8.10 -13.81 7.75
C THR A 517 -8.92 -14.05 6.47
N THR A 518 -10.24 -13.90 6.51
CA THR A 518 -11.08 -14.03 5.30
C THR A 518 -10.93 -12.84 4.35
N LEU A 519 -10.78 -11.63 4.87
CA LEU A 519 -10.50 -10.44 4.06
C LEU A 519 -9.13 -10.54 3.39
N ALA A 520 -8.07 -10.84 4.15
CA ALA A 520 -6.71 -11.00 3.61
C ALA A 520 -6.62 -12.12 2.55
N LYS A 521 -7.39 -13.21 2.68
CA LYS A 521 -7.50 -14.24 1.63
C LYS A 521 -8.14 -13.70 0.35
N ARG A 522 -9.25 -12.96 0.47
CA ARG A 522 -9.93 -12.34 -0.68
C ARG A 522 -9.05 -11.31 -1.38
N GLU A 523 -8.37 -10.44 -0.63
CA GLU A 523 -7.40 -9.48 -1.17
C GLU A 523 -6.25 -10.18 -1.91
N LEU A 524 -5.73 -11.26 -1.34
CA LEU A 524 -4.65 -12.06 -1.93
C LEU A 524 -5.09 -12.78 -3.21
N ASP A 525 -6.32 -13.28 -3.28
CA ASP A 525 -6.85 -13.91 -4.50
C ASP A 525 -7.26 -12.88 -5.57
N ALA A 526 -7.76 -11.70 -5.18
CA ALA A 526 -7.96 -10.55 -6.06
C ALA A 526 -6.63 -10.07 -6.65
N ALA A 527 -5.59 -9.88 -5.83
CA ALA A 527 -4.24 -9.52 -6.28
C ALA A 527 -3.62 -10.58 -7.21
N LYS A 528 -3.83 -11.88 -6.94
CA LYS A 528 -3.45 -12.94 -7.89
C LYS A 528 -4.19 -12.82 -9.22
N SER A 529 -5.48 -12.47 -9.22
CA SER A 529 -6.28 -12.29 -10.44
C SER A 529 -5.78 -11.09 -11.26
N GLN A 530 -5.43 -9.98 -10.60
CA GLN A 530 -4.81 -8.80 -11.21
C GLN A 530 -3.43 -9.12 -11.77
N ILE A 531 -2.57 -9.85 -11.03
CA ILE A 531 -1.26 -10.28 -11.54
C ILE A 531 -1.42 -11.20 -12.77
N LYS A 532 -2.43 -12.07 -12.81
CA LYS A 532 -2.75 -12.89 -13.99
C LYS A 532 -3.24 -12.03 -15.17
N SER A 533 -4.12 -11.06 -14.94
CA SER A 533 -4.63 -10.19 -16.01
C SER A 533 -3.52 -9.27 -16.56
N LEU A 534 -2.69 -8.68 -15.70
CA LEU A 534 -1.50 -7.91 -16.10
C LEU A 534 -0.52 -8.77 -16.91
N LYS A 535 -0.23 -10.01 -16.46
CA LYS A 535 0.59 -10.95 -17.24
C LYS A 535 -0.01 -11.29 -18.61
N SER A 536 -1.34 -11.34 -18.73
CA SER A 536 -2.00 -11.50 -20.03
C SER A 536 -1.91 -10.24 -20.90
N LYS A 537 -2.04 -9.03 -20.31
CA LYS A 537 -1.81 -7.74 -21.00
C LYS A 537 -0.35 -7.62 -21.50
N THR A 538 0.64 -8.13 -20.76
CA THR A 538 2.05 -8.17 -21.23
C THR A 538 2.30 -9.17 -22.36
N HIS A 539 1.35 -10.05 -22.69
CA HIS A 539 1.43 -10.91 -23.88
C HIS A 539 0.81 -10.25 -25.13
N THR A 540 0.53 -8.95 -25.09
CA THR A 540 0.27 -8.18 -26.30
C THR A 540 1.49 -8.28 -27.23
N ARG A 541 1.30 -8.84 -28.43
CA ARG A 541 2.34 -8.86 -29.47
C ARG A 541 2.61 -7.44 -29.94
N ILE A 542 3.62 -6.81 -29.34
CA ILE A 542 4.23 -5.61 -29.88
C ILE A 542 4.78 -5.98 -31.27
N LEU A 543 4.33 -5.30 -32.31
CA LEU A 543 4.77 -5.54 -33.68
C LEU A 543 6.15 -4.89 -33.88
N GLU A 544 7.19 -5.50 -33.32
CA GLU A 544 8.56 -5.05 -33.53
C GLU A 544 9.06 -5.38 -34.95
N LEU A 545 9.92 -4.51 -35.47
CA LEU A 545 10.74 -4.84 -36.64
C LEU A 545 11.58 -6.06 -36.31
N ARG A 546 11.56 -7.07 -37.19
CA ARG A 546 12.25 -8.36 -36.98
C ARG A 546 13.73 -8.19 -36.61
N ASP A 547 14.37 -7.18 -37.20
CA ASP A 547 15.75 -6.77 -36.94
C ASP A 547 15.74 -5.35 -36.33
N ASN A 548 15.21 -5.22 -35.10
CA ASN A 548 15.20 -3.96 -34.35
C ASN A 548 16.60 -3.68 -33.75
N PRO A 549 17.31 -2.60 -34.18
CA PRO A 549 18.67 -2.32 -33.70
C PRO A 549 18.72 -2.09 -32.19
N THR A 550 17.66 -1.55 -31.57
CA THR A 550 17.59 -1.38 -30.12
C THR A 550 17.59 -2.74 -29.42
N ALA A 551 16.78 -3.69 -29.90
CA ALA A 551 16.70 -5.05 -29.37
C ALA A 551 18.01 -5.84 -29.62
N GLU A 552 18.73 -5.60 -30.72
CA GLU A 552 20.07 -6.15 -30.93
C GLU A 552 21.07 -5.61 -29.89
N THR A 553 21.10 -4.29 -29.65
CA THR A 553 22.00 -3.73 -28.62
C THR A 553 21.64 -4.20 -27.22
N GLU A 554 20.35 -4.43 -26.92
CA GLU A 554 19.91 -5.00 -25.65
C GLU A 554 20.32 -6.47 -25.52
N LYS A 555 20.13 -7.29 -26.57
CA LYS A 555 20.62 -8.67 -26.60
C LYS A 555 22.12 -8.73 -26.36
N ILE A 556 22.91 -7.89 -27.04
CA ILE A 556 24.36 -7.79 -26.83
C ILE A 556 24.68 -7.43 -25.37
N LYS A 557 24.08 -6.36 -24.81
CA LYS A 557 24.25 -5.97 -23.40
C LYS A 557 23.87 -7.07 -22.41
N MET A 558 22.78 -7.80 -22.67
CA MET A 558 22.33 -8.89 -21.80
C MET A 558 23.24 -10.10 -21.91
N THR A 559 23.76 -10.42 -23.10
CA THR A 559 24.77 -11.48 -23.25
C THR A 559 26.07 -11.13 -22.55
N THR A 560 26.58 -9.89 -22.66
CA THR A 560 27.81 -9.47 -21.98
C THR A 560 27.64 -9.38 -20.46
N LEU A 561 26.49 -8.92 -19.96
CA LEU A 561 26.20 -8.96 -18.52
C LEU A 561 26.10 -10.40 -17.99
N ASN A 562 25.56 -11.33 -18.77
CA ASN A 562 25.48 -12.74 -18.37
C ASN A 562 26.86 -13.42 -18.41
N THR A 563 27.71 -13.16 -19.41
CA THR A 563 29.08 -13.68 -19.42
C THR A 563 29.90 -13.11 -18.26
N LEU A 564 29.88 -11.80 -18.02
CA LEU A 564 30.56 -11.16 -16.89
C LEU A 564 30.07 -11.64 -15.52
N ARG A 565 28.76 -11.97 -15.38
CA ARG A 565 28.23 -12.60 -14.16
C ARG A 565 28.73 -14.03 -14.00
N SER A 566 28.76 -14.81 -15.07
CA SER A 566 29.31 -16.18 -15.04
C SER A 566 30.83 -16.18 -14.76
N GLU A 567 31.55 -15.18 -15.27
CA GLU A 567 32.97 -14.98 -15.00
C GLU A 567 33.20 -14.59 -13.54
N ASN A 568 32.44 -13.64 -12.98
CA ASN A 568 32.51 -13.33 -11.55
C ASN A 568 32.17 -14.54 -10.68
N GLN A 569 31.20 -15.38 -11.07
CA GLN A 569 30.89 -16.62 -10.36
C GLN A 569 32.05 -17.63 -10.44
N ALA A 570 32.66 -17.80 -11.61
CA ALA A 570 33.81 -18.69 -11.81
C ALA A 570 35.06 -18.19 -11.06
N LEU A 571 35.37 -16.89 -11.11
CA LEU A 571 36.46 -16.27 -10.36
C LEU A 571 36.22 -16.36 -8.84
N MET A 572 34.97 -16.23 -8.38
CA MET A 572 34.63 -16.43 -6.97
C MET A 572 34.74 -17.90 -6.54
N ALA A 573 34.42 -18.87 -7.40
CA ALA A 573 34.67 -20.30 -7.15
C ALA A 573 36.18 -20.60 -7.09
N GLN A 574 36.96 -20.01 -7.99
CA GLN A 574 38.42 -20.09 -8.00
C GLN A 574 39.04 -19.48 -6.74
N LEU A 575 38.58 -18.31 -6.30
CA LEU A 575 39.02 -17.66 -5.04
C LEU A 575 38.60 -18.44 -3.78
N ARG A 576 37.51 -19.22 -3.86
CA ARG A 576 37.10 -20.18 -2.80
C ARG A 576 37.92 -21.47 -2.80
N GLY A 577 38.84 -21.65 -3.74
CA GLY A 577 39.82 -22.74 -3.74
C GLY A 577 39.33 -24.05 -4.35
N GLU A 578 38.25 -24.05 -5.15
CA GLU A 578 37.64 -25.28 -5.70
C GLU A 578 38.44 -25.95 -6.83
N HIS A 579 39.70 -25.55 -7.10
CA HIS A 579 40.50 -26.08 -8.22
C HIS A 579 41.91 -26.48 -7.81
N THR A 580 42.17 -27.79 -7.72
CA THR A 580 43.51 -28.34 -7.52
C THR A 580 44.32 -28.34 -8.83
N GLY A 581 45.26 -27.40 -8.95
CA GLY A 581 46.54 -27.65 -9.64
C GLY A 581 46.59 -27.72 -11.17
N VAL A 582 45.52 -27.39 -11.91
CA VAL A 582 45.57 -27.30 -13.39
C VAL A 582 45.47 -25.84 -13.83
N LYS A 583 46.43 -25.38 -14.65
CA LYS A 583 46.47 -24.02 -15.21
C LYS A 583 45.51 -23.89 -16.39
N ALA A 584 44.21 -24.01 -16.11
CA ALA A 584 43.14 -23.91 -17.10
C ALA A 584 42.84 -22.43 -17.43
N VAL A 585 42.71 -22.13 -18.72
CA VAL A 585 42.13 -20.86 -19.18
C VAL A 585 40.61 -20.95 -18.98
N PRO A 586 39.96 -20.02 -18.27
CA PRO A 586 38.51 -20.08 -18.06
C PRO A 586 37.77 -20.10 -19.40
N VAL A 587 36.77 -20.99 -19.55
CA VAL A 587 36.00 -21.10 -20.80
C VAL A 587 35.33 -19.76 -21.17
N SER A 588 34.95 -18.98 -20.16
CA SER A 588 34.43 -17.61 -20.31
C SER A 588 35.39 -16.66 -21.04
N THR A 589 36.71 -16.76 -20.84
CA THR A 589 37.67 -15.90 -21.55
C THR A 589 37.96 -16.37 -22.98
N LEU A 590 37.72 -17.65 -23.28
CA LEU A 590 37.68 -18.12 -24.67
C LEU A 590 36.40 -17.64 -25.38
N ASP A 591 35.27 -17.56 -24.66
CA ASP A 591 34.00 -17.08 -25.22
C ASP A 591 33.98 -15.55 -25.41
N SER A 592 34.61 -14.77 -24.53
CA SER A 592 34.80 -13.33 -24.76
C SER A 592 35.68 -13.07 -26.00
N LEU A 593 36.79 -13.80 -26.15
CA LEU A 593 37.64 -13.71 -27.35
C LEU A 593 36.91 -14.11 -28.64
N LYS A 594 35.99 -15.10 -28.60
CA LYS A 594 35.14 -15.43 -29.76
C LYS A 594 34.18 -14.30 -30.11
N LEU A 595 33.59 -13.63 -29.11
CA LEU A 595 32.70 -12.48 -29.33
C LEU A 595 33.47 -11.27 -29.89
N GLU A 596 34.67 -11.00 -29.40
CA GLU A 596 35.56 -9.97 -29.96
C GLU A 596 35.96 -10.30 -31.41
N MET A 597 36.26 -11.57 -31.72
CA MET A 597 36.55 -12.01 -33.09
C MET A 597 35.35 -11.80 -34.03
N GLN A 598 34.13 -12.11 -33.57
CA GLN A 598 32.89 -11.88 -34.35
C GLN A 598 32.62 -10.39 -34.61
N GLU A 599 32.87 -9.51 -33.63
CA GLU A 599 32.72 -8.06 -33.85
C GLU A 599 33.81 -7.52 -34.79
N LEU A 600 35.04 -8.02 -34.70
CA LEU A 600 36.11 -7.68 -35.67
C LEU A 600 35.76 -8.14 -37.09
N GLU A 601 35.24 -9.37 -37.27
CA GLU A 601 34.72 -9.86 -38.55
C GLU A 601 33.60 -8.96 -39.08
N ARG A 602 32.67 -8.51 -38.23
CA ARG A 602 31.59 -7.59 -38.59
C ARG A 602 32.13 -6.23 -39.06
N ILE A 603 33.11 -5.66 -38.35
CA ILE A 603 33.78 -4.41 -38.71
C ILE A 603 34.55 -4.54 -40.04
N VAL A 604 35.21 -5.67 -40.28
CA VAL A 604 35.89 -5.96 -41.56
C VAL A 604 34.86 -6.04 -42.69
N ALA A 605 33.76 -6.78 -42.51
CA ALA A 605 32.70 -6.88 -43.51
C ALA A 605 32.04 -5.52 -43.82
N GLU A 606 31.87 -4.64 -42.83
CA GLU A 606 31.36 -3.29 -43.05
C GLU A 606 32.36 -2.42 -43.84
N LYS A 607 33.65 -2.48 -43.50
CA LYS A 607 34.73 -1.79 -44.25
C LYS A 607 34.83 -2.29 -45.68
N GLU A 608 34.71 -3.60 -45.92
CA GLU A 608 34.63 -4.17 -47.26
C GLU A 608 33.41 -3.69 -48.03
N LYS A 609 32.22 -3.69 -47.42
CA LYS A 609 30.97 -3.20 -48.04
C LYS A 609 31.11 -1.72 -48.42
N ARG A 610 31.76 -0.93 -47.58
CA ARG A 610 32.10 0.48 -47.84
C ARG A 610 33.10 0.61 -49.01
N MET A 611 34.13 -0.22 -49.05
CA MET A 611 35.11 -0.28 -50.15
C MET A 611 34.48 -0.68 -51.49
N ARG A 612 33.56 -1.66 -51.50
CA ARG A 612 32.80 -2.06 -52.70
C ARG A 612 31.94 -0.90 -53.21
N ARG A 613 31.17 -0.25 -52.33
CA ARG A 613 30.39 0.96 -52.66
C ARG A 613 31.26 2.10 -53.21
N PHE A 614 32.43 2.34 -52.64
CA PHE A 614 33.35 3.35 -53.19
C PHE A 614 33.87 2.98 -54.58
N LYS A 615 34.17 1.70 -54.84
CA LYS A 615 34.53 1.23 -56.18
C LYS A 615 33.37 1.38 -57.16
N GLU A 616 32.16 0.99 -56.77
CA GLU A 616 30.94 1.17 -57.57
C GLU A 616 30.71 2.64 -57.94
N ILE A 617 30.72 3.55 -56.95
CA ILE A 617 30.57 5.00 -57.15
C ILE A 617 31.68 5.56 -58.04
N PHE A 618 32.93 5.12 -57.84
CA PHE A 618 34.05 5.54 -58.70
C PHE A 618 33.85 5.06 -60.15
N THR A 619 33.48 3.80 -60.36
CA THR A 619 33.19 3.29 -61.71
C THR A 619 32.01 3.98 -62.38
N ALA A 620 30.98 4.34 -61.62
CA ALA A 620 29.84 5.13 -62.12
C ALA A 620 30.28 6.54 -62.52
N LYS A 621 30.97 7.28 -61.66
CA LYS A 621 31.50 8.61 -61.97
C LYS A 621 32.51 8.60 -63.12
N SER A 622 33.34 7.56 -63.24
CA SER A 622 34.23 7.38 -64.38
C SER A 622 33.49 6.97 -65.67
N ALA A 623 32.28 6.40 -65.58
CA ALA A 623 31.41 6.22 -66.74
C ALA A 623 30.74 7.54 -67.14
N GLU A 624 30.16 8.27 -66.18
CA GLU A 624 29.59 9.62 -66.37
C GLU A 624 30.62 10.59 -66.99
N PHE A 625 31.85 10.60 -66.49
CA PHE A 625 32.93 11.42 -67.05
C PHE A 625 33.28 11.02 -68.49
N ARG A 626 33.37 9.71 -68.79
CA ARG A 626 33.62 9.22 -70.15
C ARG A 626 32.48 9.56 -71.10
N GLU A 627 31.24 9.49 -70.64
CA GLU A 627 30.05 9.85 -71.41
C GLU A 627 29.98 11.36 -71.66
N ALA A 628 30.29 12.19 -70.65
CA ALA A 628 30.38 13.64 -70.80
C ALA A 628 31.48 14.05 -71.80
N VAL A 629 32.67 13.45 -71.71
CA VAL A 629 33.76 13.70 -72.67
C VAL A 629 33.39 13.23 -74.08
N ALA A 630 32.74 12.07 -74.20
CA ALA A 630 32.24 11.56 -75.48
C ALA A 630 31.18 12.50 -76.09
N SER A 631 30.25 13.00 -75.29
CA SER A 631 29.17 13.90 -75.73
C SER A 631 29.64 15.32 -76.04
N LEU A 632 30.65 15.85 -75.33
CA LEU A 632 31.13 17.22 -75.50
C LEU A 632 32.25 17.34 -76.54
N LEU A 633 33.21 16.40 -76.54
CA LEU A 633 34.39 16.45 -77.40
C LEU A 633 34.34 15.41 -78.55
N GLY A 634 33.32 14.55 -78.60
CA GLY A 634 33.21 13.52 -79.65
C GLY A 634 34.22 12.37 -79.49
N TYR A 635 34.85 12.22 -78.32
CA TYR A 635 35.91 11.23 -78.08
C TYR A 635 35.56 10.26 -76.95
N LYS A 636 35.55 8.96 -77.27
CA LYS A 636 35.47 7.89 -76.28
C LYS A 636 36.87 7.60 -75.73
N LEU A 637 37.05 7.77 -74.43
CA LEU A 637 38.27 7.41 -73.70
C LEU A 637 38.13 6.03 -73.07
N ASP A 638 39.03 5.10 -73.35
CA ASP A 638 39.13 3.80 -72.69
C ASP A 638 40.50 3.67 -72.01
N PHE A 639 40.49 3.64 -70.68
CA PHE A 639 41.70 3.52 -69.84
C PHE A 639 42.21 2.08 -69.84
N LEU A 640 43.45 1.86 -70.25
CA LEU A 640 44.08 0.55 -70.31
C LEU A 640 44.81 0.22 -68.99
N PRO A 641 44.96 -1.07 -68.60
CA PRO A 641 45.64 -1.46 -67.36
C PRO A 641 47.12 -1.05 -67.25
N ASN A 642 47.74 -0.65 -68.37
CA ASN A 642 49.12 -0.17 -68.45
C ASN A 642 49.24 1.37 -68.34
N GLY A 643 48.23 2.05 -67.79
CA GLY A 643 48.21 3.51 -67.62
C GLY A 643 47.96 4.32 -68.90
N ARG A 644 47.90 3.68 -70.07
CA ARG A 644 47.66 4.35 -71.35
C ARG A 644 46.18 4.62 -71.59
N VAL A 645 45.87 5.72 -72.28
CA VAL A 645 44.50 6.11 -72.64
C VAL A 645 44.29 5.83 -74.12
N ARG A 646 43.37 4.91 -74.45
CA ARG A 646 42.89 4.69 -75.82
C ARG A 646 41.80 5.70 -76.13
N VAL A 647 41.96 6.47 -77.20
CA VAL A 647 41.06 7.54 -77.64
C VAL A 647 40.47 7.13 -78.98
N THR A 648 39.15 7.03 -79.05
CA THR A 648 38.41 6.65 -80.26
C THR A 648 37.45 7.78 -80.62
N SER A 649 37.51 8.30 -81.84
CA SER A 649 36.54 9.32 -82.29
C SER A 649 35.17 8.68 -82.54
N MET A 650 34.11 9.33 -82.08
CA MET A 650 32.73 8.93 -82.36
C MET A 650 32.28 9.22 -83.80
N PHE A 651 32.96 10.17 -84.48
CA PHE A 651 32.62 10.58 -85.83
C PHE A 651 33.40 9.80 -86.90
N HIS A 652 34.46 9.10 -86.53
CA HIS A 652 35.15 8.20 -87.45
C HIS A 652 34.19 7.06 -87.87
N LEU A 653 34.07 6.83 -89.18
CA LEU A 653 33.12 5.89 -89.75
C LEU A 653 33.44 4.44 -89.32
N SER A 654 32.79 3.97 -88.24
CA SER A 654 32.84 2.57 -87.82
C SER A 654 32.26 1.68 -88.92
N ALA A 655 32.79 0.46 -89.05
CA ALA A 655 32.54 -0.43 -90.19
C ALA A 655 31.05 -0.71 -90.49
N ALA A 656 30.17 -0.53 -89.50
CA ALA A 656 28.71 -0.63 -89.64
C ALA A 656 28.08 0.31 -90.70
N TYR A 657 28.74 1.40 -91.10
CA TYR A 657 28.24 2.34 -92.12
C TYR A 657 28.94 2.24 -93.49
N ARG A 658 29.91 1.32 -93.66
CA ARG A 658 30.46 1.03 -94.98
C ARG A 658 29.55 -0.01 -95.66
N HIS A 659 28.55 0.46 -96.41
CA HIS A 659 27.71 -0.42 -97.22
C HIS A 659 28.57 -1.25 -98.18
N GLY A 660 28.60 -2.58 -97.97
CA GLY A 660 29.25 -3.50 -98.90
C GLY A 660 30.16 -4.54 -98.26
N ASP A 661 29.67 -5.32 -97.30
CA ASP A 661 30.09 -6.73 -97.19
C ASP A 661 29.00 -7.57 -96.50
N SER A 662 28.59 -8.68 -97.13
CA SER A 662 27.40 -9.45 -96.74
C SER A 662 27.69 -10.74 -95.98
N GLU A 663 28.96 -11.02 -95.64
CA GLU A 663 29.40 -12.30 -95.06
C GLU A 663 30.18 -12.20 -93.73
N ALA A 664 30.02 -11.12 -92.95
CA ALA A 664 30.55 -11.06 -91.59
C ALA A 664 29.65 -11.84 -90.61
N ARG A 665 30.18 -12.92 -90.01
CA ARG A 665 29.43 -13.83 -89.12
C ARG A 665 28.86 -13.14 -87.86
N SER A 666 27.62 -13.50 -87.54
CA SER A 666 26.82 -12.92 -86.46
C SER A 666 27.07 -13.59 -85.09
N ASP A 667 28.16 -13.24 -84.41
CA ASP A 667 28.34 -13.52 -82.97
C ASP A 667 28.14 -12.24 -82.13
N ALA A 668 26.96 -11.65 -82.26
CA ALA A 668 26.55 -10.46 -81.52
C ALA A 668 25.74 -10.82 -80.27
N ARG A 669 26.37 -10.81 -79.08
CA ARG A 669 25.65 -10.89 -77.81
C ARG A 669 25.44 -9.50 -77.19
N GLY A 670 24.37 -8.83 -77.60
CA GLY A 670 23.83 -7.64 -76.93
C GLY A 670 23.68 -6.41 -77.83
N PRO A 671 22.47 -5.84 -77.96
CA PRO A 671 22.27 -4.58 -78.67
C PRO A 671 22.94 -3.45 -77.87
N GLY A 672 24.00 -2.86 -78.43
CA GLY A 672 24.80 -1.82 -77.78
C GLY A 672 26.32 -2.05 -77.89
N SER A 673 26.76 -3.26 -78.25
CA SER A 673 28.19 -3.52 -78.48
C SER A 673 28.63 -3.04 -79.86
N MET A 674 29.12 -1.80 -79.94
CA MET A 674 29.94 -1.33 -81.07
C MET A 674 31.15 -2.26 -81.22
N GLY A 675 31.33 -2.85 -82.39
CA GLY A 675 32.39 -3.83 -82.67
C GLY A 675 33.79 -3.30 -82.35
N ASN A 676 34.71 -4.24 -82.06
CA ASN A 676 36.07 -4.00 -81.57
C ASN A 676 36.80 -2.87 -82.31
N GLY A 677 36.78 -1.65 -81.74
CA GLY A 677 37.43 -0.45 -82.27
C GLY A 677 38.95 -0.45 -82.13
N GLU A 678 39.60 -1.59 -82.34
CA GLU A 678 41.04 -1.78 -82.08
C GLU A 678 41.93 -1.28 -83.21
N GLU A 679 41.39 -1.04 -84.41
CA GLU A 679 42.15 -0.60 -85.59
C GLU A 679 42.07 0.92 -85.86
N ASN A 680 41.08 1.61 -85.26
CA ASN A 680 40.74 3.01 -85.52
C ASN A 680 40.80 3.88 -84.24
N SER A 681 41.83 3.65 -83.41
CA SER A 681 42.03 4.37 -82.14
C SER A 681 43.44 4.92 -81.99
N ILE A 682 43.59 5.95 -81.15
CA ILE A 682 44.87 6.58 -80.82
C ILE A 682 45.18 6.30 -79.35
N VAL A 683 46.30 5.65 -79.07
CA VAL A 683 46.75 5.33 -77.71
C VAL A 683 47.76 6.39 -77.25
N PHE A 684 47.39 7.16 -76.23
CA PHE A 684 48.26 8.11 -75.56
C PHE A 684 48.90 7.47 -74.33
N ASP A 685 50.21 7.65 -74.21
CA ASP A 685 51.01 7.29 -73.05
C ASP A 685 51.30 8.56 -72.24
N GLY A 686 50.58 8.73 -71.12
CA GLY A 686 50.66 9.94 -70.31
C GLY A 686 51.96 10.09 -69.52
N GLU A 687 52.68 9.00 -69.26
CA GLU A 687 53.95 9.01 -68.53
C GLU A 687 55.12 9.39 -69.45
N ASN A 688 55.11 8.87 -70.69
CA ASN A 688 56.17 9.14 -71.67
C ASN A 688 55.83 10.29 -72.63
N GLY A 689 54.61 10.85 -72.57
CA GLY A 689 54.13 11.88 -73.50
C GLY A 689 54.04 11.41 -74.96
N THR A 690 53.98 10.09 -75.21
CA THR A 690 54.01 9.53 -76.58
C THR A 690 52.63 9.16 -77.09
N MET A 691 52.39 9.37 -78.39
CA MET A 691 51.17 9.01 -79.08
C MET A 691 51.44 7.86 -80.06
N LYS A 692 50.61 6.80 -80.03
CA LYS A 692 50.69 5.67 -80.97
C LYS A 692 49.33 5.42 -81.62
N ILE A 693 49.31 5.36 -82.94
CA ILE A 693 48.11 5.02 -83.72
C ILE A 693 47.96 3.49 -83.72
N SER A 694 46.77 3.00 -83.36
CA SER A 694 46.45 1.56 -83.51
C SER A 694 46.24 1.19 -84.98
N GLY A 695 46.45 -0.08 -85.35
CA GLY A 695 46.48 -0.53 -86.75
C GLY A 695 47.82 -0.31 -87.48
N GLY A 696 48.77 0.44 -86.91
CA GLY A 696 50.11 0.63 -87.48
C GLY A 696 50.21 1.69 -88.59
N PRO A 697 51.43 1.98 -89.10
CA PRO A 697 51.71 3.14 -89.96
C PRO A 697 51.07 3.07 -91.35
N ASN A 698 50.63 1.88 -91.78
CA ASN A 698 49.96 1.64 -93.06
C ASN A 698 48.44 1.42 -92.91
N SER A 699 47.87 1.61 -91.69
CA SER A 699 46.42 1.61 -91.50
C SER A 699 45.78 2.74 -92.32
N LEU A 700 44.59 2.49 -92.87
CA LEU A 700 43.80 3.51 -93.57
C LEU A 700 43.56 4.74 -92.67
N PHE A 701 43.24 4.50 -91.40
CA PHE A 701 43.09 5.52 -90.37
C PHE A 701 44.38 6.33 -90.17
N ALA A 702 45.54 5.66 -90.10
CA ALA A 702 46.83 6.31 -89.93
C ALA A 702 47.25 7.16 -91.14
N LEU A 703 46.88 6.74 -92.35
CA LEU A 703 47.13 7.50 -93.59
C LEU A 703 46.22 8.73 -93.71
N GLU A 704 44.96 8.61 -93.32
CA GLU A 704 43.97 9.69 -93.37
C GLU A 704 44.32 10.84 -92.41
N ILE A 705 44.76 10.53 -91.19
CA ILE A 705 45.13 11.54 -90.18
C ILE A 705 46.57 12.02 -90.30
N LYS A 706 47.40 11.40 -91.15
CA LYS A 706 48.82 11.75 -91.37
C LYS A 706 49.08 13.24 -91.66
N PRO A 707 48.34 13.94 -92.56
CA PRO A 707 48.55 15.37 -92.78
C PRO A 707 48.22 16.22 -91.54
N LEU A 708 47.19 15.83 -90.78
CA LEU A 708 46.80 16.51 -89.53
C LEU A 708 47.85 16.31 -88.43
N ILE A 709 48.44 15.11 -88.32
CA ILE A 709 49.53 14.82 -87.38
C ILE A 709 50.76 15.67 -87.72
N LYS A 710 51.16 15.74 -89.00
CA LYS A 710 52.31 16.56 -89.40
C LYS A 710 52.12 18.03 -89.01
N PHE A 711 50.98 18.62 -89.37
CA PHE A 711 50.72 20.04 -89.13
C PHE A 711 50.52 20.37 -87.63
N TRP A 712 49.74 19.58 -86.89
CA TRP A 712 49.40 19.90 -85.51
C TRP A 712 50.33 19.28 -84.46
N VAL A 713 50.89 18.10 -84.70
CA VAL A 713 51.72 17.37 -83.72
C VAL A 713 53.22 17.52 -84.00
N GLU A 714 53.66 17.44 -85.26
CA GLU A 714 55.09 17.61 -85.60
C GLU A 714 55.51 19.09 -85.63
N GLU A 715 54.75 19.95 -86.33
CA GLU A 715 55.08 21.37 -86.50
C GLU A 715 54.64 22.24 -85.31
N ARG A 716 53.39 22.09 -84.83
CA ARG A 716 52.81 22.92 -83.74
C ARG A 716 52.97 22.34 -82.34
N LYS A 717 53.07 21.01 -82.20
CA LYS A 717 53.08 20.25 -80.93
C LYS A 717 51.81 20.36 -80.06
N ASP A 718 50.67 20.73 -80.66
CA ASP A 718 49.39 20.92 -79.96
C ASP A 718 48.42 19.75 -80.19
N ILE A 719 48.43 18.79 -79.27
CA ILE A 719 47.50 17.63 -79.28
C ILE A 719 46.02 18.06 -79.20
N PRO A 720 45.60 19.06 -78.39
CA PRO A 720 44.19 19.48 -78.36
C PRO A 720 43.70 20.03 -79.72
N CYS A 721 44.55 20.81 -80.41
CA CYS A 721 44.22 21.35 -81.73
C CYS A 721 44.21 20.25 -82.80
N PHE A 722 45.11 19.27 -82.71
CA PHE A 722 45.07 18.06 -83.55
C PHE A 722 43.73 17.32 -83.40
N LEU A 723 43.31 17.04 -82.15
CA LEU A 723 42.05 16.34 -81.89
C LEU A 723 40.83 17.16 -82.33
N ALA A 724 40.84 18.48 -82.18
CA ALA A 724 39.76 19.35 -82.66
C ALA A 724 39.66 19.37 -84.20
N ALA A 725 40.79 19.48 -84.90
CA ALA A 725 40.83 19.43 -86.36
C ALA A 725 40.39 18.05 -86.89
N MET A 726 40.80 16.97 -86.22
CA MET A 726 40.38 15.60 -86.56
C MET A 726 38.88 15.36 -86.30
N THR A 727 38.26 15.97 -85.28
CA THR A 727 36.80 15.92 -85.12
C THR A 727 36.06 16.63 -86.24
N LEU A 728 36.56 17.77 -86.73
CA LEU A 728 35.92 18.51 -87.83
C LEU A 728 36.01 17.71 -89.14
N ASP A 729 37.21 17.23 -89.49
CA ASP A 729 37.44 16.43 -90.70
C ASP A 729 36.60 15.13 -90.71
N PHE A 730 36.49 14.43 -89.58
CA PHE A 730 35.59 13.27 -89.48
C PHE A 730 34.10 13.64 -89.44
N TYR A 731 33.72 14.77 -88.84
CA TYR A 731 32.33 15.24 -88.85
C TYR A 731 31.87 15.57 -90.27
N ASP A 732 32.67 16.30 -91.04
CA ASP A 732 32.40 16.67 -92.43
C ASP A 732 32.28 15.43 -93.34
N LYS A 733 33.02 14.35 -93.03
CA LYS A 733 32.92 13.05 -93.70
C LYS A 733 31.70 12.22 -93.27
N THR A 734 31.01 12.55 -92.18
CA THR A 734 29.76 11.88 -91.79
C THR A 734 28.54 12.50 -92.48
N THR A 735 27.53 11.68 -92.75
CA THR A 735 26.25 12.07 -93.38
C THR A 735 25.39 13.05 -92.58
N ARG A 736 25.88 13.58 -91.45
CA ARG A 736 25.26 14.70 -90.72
C ARG A 736 25.62 16.06 -91.33
N ALA A 737 26.83 16.24 -91.85
CA ALA A 737 27.23 17.47 -92.54
C ALA A 737 26.47 17.64 -93.87
N ALA A 738 26.23 16.54 -94.59
CA ALA A 738 25.50 16.52 -95.86
C ALA A 738 23.96 16.66 -95.76
N ARG A 739 23.43 17.10 -94.61
CA ARG A 739 21.98 17.28 -94.35
C ARG A 739 21.57 18.68 -93.91
N ILE A 740 22.47 19.66 -94.04
CA ILE A 740 22.19 21.10 -93.91
C ILE A 740 22.23 21.72 -95.31
#